data_AF-A0A1U9K2Q7-F1
#
_entry.id   AF-A0A1U9K2Q7-F1
#
_cell.length_a   1.000
_cell.length_b   1.000
_cell.length_c   1.000
_cell.angle_alpha   90.00
_cell.angle_beta   90.00
_cell.angle_gamma   90.00
#
_symmetry.space_group_name_H-M   'P 1'
#
loop_
_entity.id
_entity.type
_entity.pdbx_description
1 polymer ?
#
loop_
_entity_poly.entity_id
_entity_poly.type
_entity_poly.pdbx_seq_one_letter_code
_entity_poly.pdbx_strand_id
1 'polypeptide(L)'
;MRMLMFSALHRLKKSSKYFILLSALTPSLLYALPSGVKEVTSVEGVTEYVLENGLKVLFAPDSSRSNTTVNMTYLVGSRHENYGQTGMAHLLEHMLFRGTPTMPNALGEFSKRGLAANGTTSLDRTNYYATFAANPDILNWYLDWQADVMVNATISKADLDAEMTVVRNEMERGENSPFRVLMQKMQAAAFQWHSYGKSTIGARSDVELVDIEQLRAFYKLYYQPDNAVLIVSGRFDEDATLEHIAKQFNSIQKPTRELPPEYTEEPVQDGSRSVTVRRHGGSPLIGAQYHIPAEADPQFTPLSLGVSILSSTPSGLLYKNLVEKNLSTSAFGYAAGLKQPGYALFMAELQEGMDQQQALNVLNDTLEKQNDAISSEDLERVRNQWLNMWAQTYADPANLAGALSESAASGDWRLFFWQRDQVEQAKLEDVKAELKTWLVPDNRTNGLYVPTDAPERAPRATTPDTQALLQDYQGKDSTSAAEDFEPTPEHINNSTERDQLSLSDDLGVIKVALLPKPTRGDRVNAILSLRFGDPESLKGSSFIGSATASLLPHGTTTLSRQQIEDRLTELQASVDFSGGANGVEISMETTKDHLAEALAVVIDVLREANFPAAELDKYKAQRLTRISNARTEPSAVATQELGRHLNTWPKGDIRYTPSFDESEESINSLTQADLLAFHERFYGAGDIRFSATGSFDPEAVKKALVEGFTGWRKAPAFERAADPYQAIESAHLTIDTPDKANAFYIENLPVNLQDTSDDFVPLYLANYLLGQSETSRLWNRVRVTEGLSYDVRSRLNVSSYEPSANWTIYAIHAPENSQKLQAVIAEELNAVLTEGFSDEEVQEGINALLRYRTLARSNDSVLTTTWLKYIDLDRDFLWSSQVDEALSQLTAKQVNAVVKKYLKPDQFSSALAADKSKQQ
;
A
#
# COMPACT_ATOMS: atom_id res chain seq x y z
N MET A 1 14.22 60.96 -8.69
CA MET A 1 14.12 62.24 -7.95
C MET A 1 14.66 63.34 -8.83
N ARG A 2 13.88 64.41 -9.13
CA ARG A 2 14.26 65.59 -9.96
C ARG A 2 14.55 65.27 -11.46
N MET A 3 14.38 66.16 -12.45
CA MET A 3 13.65 67.46 -12.55
C MET A 3 13.51 67.91 -14.03
N LEU A 4 12.43 68.67 -14.36
CA LEU A 4 12.36 69.70 -15.45
C LEU A 4 12.47 69.21 -16.93
N MET A 5 12.13 69.95 -18.01
CA MET A 5 11.49 71.27 -18.31
C MET A 5 10.95 71.20 -19.79
N PHE A 6 10.00 72.00 -20.35
CA PHE A 6 8.89 72.82 -19.86
C PHE A 6 8.04 73.42 -21.03
N SER A 7 6.71 73.57 -20.86
CA SER A 7 5.85 74.64 -21.48
C SER A 7 5.68 74.73 -23.03
N ALA A 8 4.60 75.28 -23.63
CA ALA A 8 3.19 75.58 -23.25
C ALA A 8 2.37 75.76 -24.58
N LEU A 9 1.33 76.57 -24.86
CA LEU A 9 0.65 77.76 -24.28
C LEU A 9 -0.82 77.87 -24.80
N HIS A 10 -1.81 78.01 -23.89
CA HIS A 10 -3.04 78.86 -24.02
C HIS A 10 -4.06 78.62 -25.19
N ARG A 11 -5.25 79.27 -25.23
CA ARG A 11 -6.38 79.35 -24.26
C ARG A 11 -7.65 79.97 -24.93
N LEU A 12 -8.83 79.35 -24.76
CA LEU A 12 -10.21 79.95 -24.76
C LEU A 12 -10.88 80.61 -26.02
N LYS A 13 -12.06 80.05 -26.34
CA LYS A 13 -13.38 80.69 -26.67
C LYS A 13 -13.71 81.31 -28.05
N LYS A 14 -14.72 80.68 -28.69
CA LYS A 14 -16.12 81.16 -28.96
C LYS A 14 -16.63 81.24 -30.43
N SER A 15 -17.90 80.83 -30.58
CA SER A 15 -18.92 81.21 -31.59
C SER A 15 -18.76 80.85 -33.08
N SER A 16 -19.25 79.65 -33.42
CA SER A 16 -20.31 79.37 -34.42
C SER A 16 -20.40 80.18 -35.73
N LYS A 17 -20.35 79.45 -36.86
CA LYS A 17 -21.32 79.55 -37.97
C LYS A 17 -21.35 78.25 -38.78
N TYR A 18 -22.44 78.05 -39.53
CA TYR A 18 -22.75 76.79 -40.21
C TYR A 18 -21.88 76.56 -41.46
N PHE A 19 -21.48 75.30 -41.67
CA PHE A 19 -21.30 74.73 -43.00
C PHE A 19 -21.92 73.33 -42.99
N ILE A 20 -22.72 73.00 -44.01
CA ILE A 20 -23.41 71.71 -44.12
C ILE A 20 -22.56 70.79 -44.99
N LEU A 21 -22.12 69.66 -44.44
CA LEU A 21 -21.76 68.48 -45.23
C LEU A 21 -22.78 67.39 -44.92
N LEU A 22 -23.33 66.78 -45.97
CA LEU A 22 -24.07 65.53 -45.84
C LEU A 22 -23.07 64.40 -45.61
N SER A 23 -23.09 63.81 -44.43
CA SER A 23 -22.62 62.45 -44.18
C SER A 23 -23.84 61.55 -44.06
N ALA A 24 -23.91 60.52 -44.90
CA ALA A 24 -25.07 59.62 -44.94
C ALA A 24 -25.05 58.68 -43.73
N LEU A 25 -26.06 58.81 -42.86
CA LEU A 25 -26.37 57.80 -41.85
C LEU A 25 -27.05 56.61 -42.52
N THR A 26 -26.26 55.69 -43.09
CA THR A 26 -26.72 54.33 -43.37
C THR A 26 -27.00 53.63 -42.03
N PRO A 27 -28.21 53.13 -41.76
CA PRO A 27 -28.46 52.36 -40.55
C PRO A 27 -27.67 51.05 -40.65
N SER A 28 -26.80 50.79 -39.68
CA SER A 28 -26.21 49.46 -39.50
C SER A 28 -27.33 48.48 -39.21
N LEU A 29 -27.54 47.51 -40.12
CA LEU A 29 -28.36 46.33 -39.83
C LEU A 29 -27.66 45.54 -38.73
N LEU A 30 -28.19 45.61 -37.51
CA LEU A 30 -27.87 44.64 -36.47
C LEU A 30 -28.42 43.29 -36.93
N TYR A 31 -27.53 42.46 -37.46
CA TYR A 31 -27.85 41.06 -37.72
C TYR A 31 -28.14 40.39 -36.37
N ALA A 32 -29.25 39.66 -36.30
CA ALA A 32 -29.61 38.93 -35.10
C ALA A 32 -29.00 37.52 -35.19
N LEU A 33 -28.29 37.09 -34.14
CA LEU A 33 -27.79 35.72 -34.06
C LEU A 33 -28.96 34.71 -34.15
N PRO A 34 -28.72 33.50 -34.69
CA PRO A 34 -29.72 32.44 -34.70
C PRO A 34 -30.28 32.13 -33.31
N SER A 35 -31.56 31.73 -33.23
CA SER A 35 -32.20 31.40 -31.96
C SER A 35 -31.44 30.30 -31.22
N GLY A 36 -31.19 30.52 -29.92
CA GLY A 36 -30.41 29.60 -29.08
C GLY A 36 -28.90 29.62 -29.31
N VAL A 37 -28.35 30.60 -30.03
CA VAL A 37 -26.91 30.84 -30.15
C VAL A 37 -26.52 32.13 -29.41
N LYS A 38 -25.39 32.07 -28.71
CA LYS A 38 -24.77 33.23 -28.06
C LYS A 38 -23.29 33.34 -28.46
N GLU A 39 -22.88 34.51 -28.94
CA GLU A 39 -21.45 34.88 -29.03
C GLU A 39 -20.86 35.04 -27.62
N VAL A 40 -19.68 34.45 -27.39
CA VAL A 40 -18.99 34.40 -26.10
C VAL A 40 -17.82 35.38 -26.08
N THR A 41 -16.94 35.30 -27.07
CA THR A 41 -15.75 36.16 -27.21
C THR A 41 -15.17 36.03 -28.62
N SER A 42 -14.42 37.02 -29.08
CA SER A 42 -13.57 36.92 -30.27
C SER A 42 -12.14 37.32 -29.92
N VAL A 43 -11.15 36.53 -30.36
CA VAL A 43 -9.72 36.73 -30.12
C VAL A 43 -8.99 36.45 -31.43
N GLU A 44 -8.29 37.46 -31.96
CA GLU A 44 -7.37 37.33 -33.11
C GLU A 44 -7.95 36.56 -34.31
N GLY A 45 -9.19 36.89 -34.71
CA GLY A 45 -9.85 36.28 -35.86
C GLY A 45 -10.49 34.91 -35.58
N VAL A 46 -10.48 34.44 -34.33
CA VAL A 46 -11.25 33.28 -33.88
C VAL A 46 -12.41 33.75 -33.00
N THR A 47 -13.65 33.43 -33.37
CA THR A 47 -14.86 33.79 -32.61
C THR A 47 -15.51 32.55 -32.01
N GLU A 48 -15.76 32.58 -30.70
CA GLU A 48 -16.46 31.52 -29.97
C GLU A 48 -17.95 31.85 -29.84
N TYR A 49 -18.78 30.92 -30.27
CA TYR A 49 -20.22 30.87 -29.99
C TYR A 49 -20.53 29.66 -29.09
N VAL A 50 -21.63 29.74 -28.35
CA VAL A 50 -22.19 28.61 -27.59
C VAL A 50 -23.68 28.46 -27.88
N LEU A 51 -24.13 27.21 -28.05
CA LEU A 51 -25.53 26.86 -28.24
C LEU A 51 -26.23 26.60 -26.89
N GLU A 52 -27.57 26.67 -26.85
CA GLU A 52 -28.37 26.36 -25.65
C GLU A 52 -28.12 24.94 -25.09
N ASN A 53 -27.75 23.99 -25.95
CA ASN A 53 -27.37 22.63 -25.53
C ASN A 53 -25.94 22.50 -24.98
N GLY A 54 -25.16 23.59 -24.99
CA GLY A 54 -23.79 23.68 -24.49
C GLY A 54 -22.69 23.47 -25.52
N LEU A 55 -23.00 23.12 -26.78
CA LEU A 55 -21.99 22.98 -27.82
C LEU A 55 -21.25 24.30 -28.05
N LYS A 56 -19.92 24.25 -27.94
CA LYS A 56 -19.02 25.34 -28.33
C LYS A 56 -18.72 25.27 -29.83
N VAL A 57 -18.73 26.42 -30.48
CA VAL A 57 -18.46 26.57 -31.92
C VAL A 57 -17.40 27.64 -32.11
N LEU A 58 -16.27 27.31 -32.74
CA LEU A 58 -15.18 28.24 -33.04
C LEU A 58 -15.11 28.48 -34.55
N PHE A 59 -15.27 29.74 -34.97
CA PHE A 59 -15.09 30.15 -36.36
C PHE A 59 -13.74 30.85 -36.55
N ALA A 60 -12.96 30.39 -37.53
CA ALA A 60 -11.69 30.98 -37.95
C ALA A 60 -11.71 31.25 -39.47
N PRO A 61 -12.46 32.27 -39.93
CA PRO A 61 -12.68 32.56 -41.35
C PRO A 61 -11.42 33.09 -42.04
N ASP A 62 -10.98 32.42 -43.12
CA ASP A 62 -9.93 32.89 -44.02
C ASP A 62 -10.42 32.87 -45.47
N SER A 63 -10.82 34.06 -45.94
CA SER A 63 -11.30 34.27 -47.31
C SER A 63 -10.22 34.17 -48.40
N SER A 64 -8.93 34.16 -48.03
CA SER A 64 -7.81 34.02 -48.97
C SER A 64 -7.62 32.58 -49.47
N ARG A 65 -8.16 31.61 -48.73
CA ARG A 65 -8.04 30.17 -48.98
C ARG A 65 -9.13 29.66 -49.93
N SER A 66 -8.90 28.47 -50.49
CA SER A 66 -9.85 27.79 -51.40
C SER A 66 -10.46 26.51 -50.81
N ASN A 67 -10.14 26.22 -49.55
CA ASN A 67 -10.62 25.07 -48.79
C ASN A 67 -11.37 25.51 -47.52
N THR A 68 -12.22 24.61 -47.02
CA THR A 68 -12.82 24.66 -45.69
C THR A 68 -12.28 23.47 -44.90
N THR A 69 -12.04 23.65 -43.60
CA THR A 69 -11.75 22.54 -42.68
C THR A 69 -12.74 22.58 -41.53
N VAL A 70 -13.24 21.41 -41.14
CA VAL A 70 -14.13 21.21 -39.99
C VAL A 70 -13.50 20.18 -39.06
N ASN A 71 -13.44 20.47 -37.76
CA ASN A 71 -13.04 19.53 -36.70
C ASN A 71 -14.19 19.43 -35.69
N MET A 72 -14.50 18.21 -35.23
CA MET A 72 -15.36 17.97 -34.07
C MET A 72 -14.52 17.26 -33.01
N THR A 73 -14.12 18.01 -32.00
CA THR A 73 -13.29 17.52 -30.90
C THR A 73 -14.17 17.26 -29.68
N TYR A 74 -14.27 15.99 -29.30
CA TYR A 74 -14.82 15.58 -28.02
C TYR A 74 -13.72 15.64 -26.96
N LEU A 75 -14.02 16.24 -25.81
CA LEU A 75 -13.09 16.41 -24.69
C LEU A 75 -12.98 15.12 -23.87
N VAL A 76 -12.69 14.02 -24.56
CA VAL A 76 -12.48 12.68 -24.00
C VAL A 76 -11.36 11.97 -24.76
N GLY A 77 -10.29 11.61 -24.07
CA GLY A 77 -9.24 10.70 -24.55
C GLY A 77 -9.01 9.56 -23.57
N SER A 78 -7.93 8.78 -23.75
CA SER A 78 -7.67 7.59 -22.92
C SER A 78 -7.39 7.86 -21.44
N ARG A 79 -7.29 9.11 -20.98
CA ARG A 79 -7.29 9.48 -19.55
C ARG A 79 -8.56 8.99 -18.83
N HIS A 80 -9.70 9.01 -19.52
CA HIS A 80 -11.03 8.77 -18.94
C HIS A 80 -11.43 7.27 -18.95
N GLU A 81 -10.47 6.38 -19.26
CA GLU A 81 -10.61 4.92 -19.24
C GLU A 81 -10.21 4.36 -17.87
N ASN A 82 -10.93 3.34 -17.38
CA ASN A 82 -10.60 2.66 -16.12
C ASN A 82 -9.81 1.34 -16.37
N TYR A 83 -9.42 0.67 -15.28
CA TYR A 83 -8.88 -0.69 -15.35
C TYR A 83 -9.86 -1.64 -16.07
N GLY A 84 -9.35 -2.41 -17.05
CA GLY A 84 -10.16 -3.29 -17.90
C GLY A 84 -10.90 -2.58 -19.04
N GLN A 85 -10.71 -1.27 -19.21
CA GLN A 85 -11.35 -0.44 -20.25
C GLN A 85 -10.32 0.19 -21.21
N THR A 86 -9.06 -0.24 -21.16
CA THR A 86 -7.99 0.51 -21.84
C THR A 86 -8.05 0.35 -23.36
N GLY A 87 -8.01 1.46 -24.09
CA GLY A 87 -8.16 1.55 -25.55
C GLY A 87 -9.59 1.80 -26.05
N MET A 88 -10.58 1.92 -25.16
CA MET A 88 -11.99 2.17 -25.54
C MET A 88 -12.23 3.51 -26.26
N ALA A 89 -11.51 4.58 -25.90
CA ALA A 89 -11.62 5.87 -26.58
C ALA A 89 -11.15 5.78 -28.04
N HIS A 90 -10.03 5.09 -28.27
CA HIS A 90 -9.52 4.83 -29.62
C HIS A 90 -10.42 3.85 -30.39
N LEU A 91 -10.97 2.81 -29.76
CA LEU A 91 -11.96 1.95 -30.41
C LEU A 91 -13.17 2.74 -30.91
N LEU A 92 -13.67 3.72 -30.13
CA LEU A 92 -14.78 4.57 -30.57
C LEU A 92 -14.43 5.49 -31.75
N GLU A 93 -13.16 5.87 -31.92
CA GLU A 93 -12.68 6.56 -33.12
C GLU A 93 -13.05 5.76 -34.39
N HIS A 94 -12.65 4.49 -34.44
CA HIS A 94 -12.93 3.59 -35.57
C HIS A 94 -14.44 3.29 -35.69
N MET A 95 -15.14 3.12 -34.57
CA MET A 95 -16.56 2.76 -34.57
C MET A 95 -17.49 3.88 -35.04
N LEU A 96 -17.14 5.17 -34.89
CA LEU A 96 -17.97 6.26 -35.44
C LEU A 96 -17.88 6.33 -36.98
N PHE A 97 -16.78 5.90 -37.61
CA PHE A 97 -16.66 5.83 -39.08
C PHE A 97 -17.55 4.76 -39.73
N ARG A 98 -18.05 3.79 -38.96
CA ARG A 98 -19.10 2.87 -39.40
C ARG A 98 -20.45 3.57 -39.61
N GLY A 99 -20.66 4.70 -38.93
CA GLY A 99 -21.77 5.61 -39.15
C GLY A 99 -23.05 5.27 -38.39
N THR A 100 -24.15 5.85 -38.86
CA THR A 100 -25.47 5.86 -38.22
C THR A 100 -26.47 5.04 -39.05
N PRO A 101 -27.68 4.73 -38.51
CA PRO A 101 -28.75 4.11 -39.30
C PRO A 101 -29.16 4.92 -40.54
N THR A 102 -28.94 6.24 -40.50
CA THR A 102 -29.22 7.23 -41.55
C THR A 102 -28.07 7.42 -42.54
N MET A 103 -26.82 7.28 -42.09
CA MET A 103 -25.60 7.36 -42.90
C MET A 103 -24.65 6.18 -42.61
N PRO A 104 -24.97 4.96 -43.07
CA PRO A 104 -24.09 3.80 -42.91
C PRO A 104 -22.83 3.94 -43.80
N ASN A 105 -21.67 3.54 -43.27
CA ASN A 105 -20.35 3.65 -43.91
C ASN A 105 -19.96 5.09 -44.30
N ALA A 106 -19.64 5.89 -43.28
CA ALA A 106 -19.29 7.30 -43.45
C ALA A 106 -18.07 7.51 -44.37
N LEU A 107 -17.03 6.68 -44.26
CA LEU A 107 -15.83 6.74 -45.12
C LEU A 107 -16.16 6.59 -46.61
N GLY A 108 -17.13 5.73 -46.95
CA GLY A 108 -17.64 5.59 -48.31
C GLY A 108 -18.32 6.86 -48.82
N GLU A 109 -19.07 7.57 -47.97
CA GLU A 109 -19.73 8.83 -48.31
C GLU A 109 -18.76 10.02 -48.38
N PHE A 110 -17.72 10.05 -47.54
CA PHE A 110 -16.63 11.04 -47.58
C PHE A 110 -15.85 10.96 -48.89
N SER A 111 -15.44 9.75 -49.28
CA SER A 111 -14.70 9.51 -50.52
C SER A 111 -15.49 9.95 -51.76
N LYS A 112 -16.79 9.63 -51.82
CA LYS A 112 -17.70 10.07 -52.90
C LYS A 112 -17.82 11.60 -53.04
N ARG A 113 -17.60 12.36 -51.96
CA ARG A 113 -17.69 13.83 -51.93
C ARG A 113 -16.33 14.54 -51.95
N GLY A 114 -15.22 13.78 -51.96
CA GLY A 114 -13.87 14.34 -52.01
C GLY A 114 -13.37 14.97 -50.70
N LEU A 115 -13.87 14.51 -49.55
CA LEU A 115 -13.37 14.96 -48.24
C LEU A 115 -12.06 14.24 -47.92
N ALA A 116 -11.01 15.00 -47.59
CA ALA A 116 -9.85 14.48 -46.87
C ALA A 116 -10.22 14.41 -45.37
N ALA A 117 -10.89 13.32 -44.97
CA ALA A 117 -11.42 13.11 -43.63
C ALA A 117 -10.66 12.01 -42.88
N ASN A 118 -10.48 12.19 -41.56
CA ASN A 118 -9.81 11.22 -40.68
C ASN A 118 -10.17 11.43 -39.19
N GLY A 119 -9.77 10.51 -38.32
CA GLY A 119 -9.84 10.63 -36.87
C GLY A 119 -8.46 10.81 -36.22
N THR A 120 -8.44 11.24 -34.95
CA THR A 120 -7.30 11.04 -34.02
C THR A 120 -7.77 11.00 -32.56
N THR A 121 -7.21 10.09 -31.77
CA THR A 121 -7.38 10.01 -30.31
C THR A 121 -6.05 10.22 -29.59
N SER A 122 -6.08 10.97 -28.50
CA SER A 122 -4.94 11.23 -27.61
C SER A 122 -5.26 10.83 -26.16
N LEU A 123 -4.42 11.24 -25.21
CA LEU A 123 -4.71 11.08 -23.79
C LEU A 123 -5.94 11.91 -23.36
N ASP A 124 -6.16 13.09 -23.96
CA ASP A 124 -7.16 14.05 -23.50
C ASP A 124 -8.38 14.23 -24.43
N ARG A 125 -8.29 13.86 -25.72
CA ARG A 125 -9.38 14.07 -26.70
C ARG A 125 -9.51 13.00 -27.79
N THR A 126 -10.67 12.96 -28.44
CA THR A 126 -10.91 12.32 -29.74
C THR A 126 -11.47 13.38 -30.70
N ASN A 127 -10.85 13.52 -31.87
CA ASN A 127 -11.23 14.51 -32.90
C ASN A 127 -11.53 13.82 -34.23
N TYR A 128 -12.63 14.23 -34.87
CA TYR A 128 -13.02 13.82 -36.21
C TYR A 128 -13.01 15.05 -37.12
N TYR A 129 -12.18 15.03 -38.16
CA TYR A 129 -11.97 16.20 -39.01
C TYR A 129 -12.10 15.88 -40.50
N ALA A 130 -12.38 16.91 -41.29
CA ALA A 130 -12.36 16.87 -42.75
C ALA A 130 -11.89 18.20 -43.34
N THR A 131 -11.02 18.12 -44.35
CA THR A 131 -10.67 19.25 -45.24
C THR A 131 -11.18 18.97 -46.65
N PHE A 132 -11.80 19.97 -47.27
CA PHE A 132 -12.37 19.87 -48.62
C PHE A 132 -12.34 21.22 -49.34
N ALA A 133 -12.52 21.22 -50.67
CA ALA A 133 -12.63 22.46 -51.45
C ALA A 133 -13.89 23.24 -51.05
N ALA A 134 -13.78 24.57 -50.89
CA ALA A 134 -14.81 25.38 -50.26
C ALA A 134 -16.15 25.33 -51.01
N ASN A 135 -17.14 24.67 -50.38
CA ASN A 135 -18.43 24.34 -50.97
C ASN A 135 -19.51 24.27 -49.85
N PRO A 136 -20.55 25.12 -49.88
CA PRO A 136 -21.59 25.14 -48.85
C PRO A 136 -22.39 23.84 -48.71
N ASP A 137 -22.68 23.15 -49.82
CA ASP A 137 -23.45 21.90 -49.78
C ASP A 137 -22.66 20.77 -49.10
N ILE A 138 -21.34 20.71 -49.34
CA ILE A 138 -20.44 19.74 -48.71
C ILE A 138 -20.22 20.08 -47.23
N LEU A 139 -20.06 21.37 -46.90
CA LEU A 139 -19.96 21.86 -45.52
C LEU A 139 -21.22 21.48 -44.72
N ASN A 140 -22.39 21.83 -45.23
CA ASN A 140 -23.67 21.53 -44.58
C ASN A 140 -23.88 20.01 -44.44
N TRP A 141 -23.56 19.21 -45.47
CA TRP A 141 -23.66 17.75 -45.37
C TRP A 141 -22.70 17.13 -44.34
N TYR A 142 -21.48 17.66 -44.19
CA TYR A 142 -20.54 17.17 -43.17
C TYR A 142 -20.96 17.59 -41.75
N LEU A 143 -21.54 18.79 -41.59
CA LEU A 143 -22.16 19.23 -40.34
C LEU A 143 -23.38 18.39 -39.97
N ASP A 144 -24.21 18.01 -40.95
CA ASP A 144 -25.33 17.07 -40.76
C ASP A 144 -24.83 15.70 -40.26
N TRP A 145 -23.75 15.18 -40.85
CA TRP A 145 -23.13 13.93 -40.38
C TRP A 145 -22.57 14.06 -38.95
N GLN A 146 -21.88 15.16 -38.63
CA GLN A 146 -21.35 15.40 -37.28
C GLN A 146 -22.47 15.48 -36.23
N ALA A 147 -23.60 16.11 -36.54
CA ALA A 147 -24.77 16.16 -35.65
C ALA A 147 -25.41 14.78 -35.47
N ASP A 148 -25.56 14.00 -36.55
CA ASP A 148 -26.14 12.65 -36.52
C ASP A 148 -25.25 11.66 -35.73
N VAL A 149 -23.95 11.63 -36.03
CA VAL A 149 -22.99 10.69 -35.41
C VAL A 149 -22.69 11.01 -33.94
N MET A 150 -22.92 12.25 -33.48
CA MET A 150 -22.80 12.63 -32.07
C MET A 150 -23.73 11.83 -31.16
N VAL A 151 -24.93 11.44 -31.63
CA VAL A 151 -25.94 10.75 -30.80
C VAL A 151 -26.49 9.45 -31.38
N ASN A 152 -26.36 9.19 -32.68
CA ASN A 152 -26.95 8.04 -33.38
C ASN A 152 -25.91 7.03 -33.92
N ALA A 153 -24.65 7.03 -33.44
CA ALA A 153 -23.64 6.09 -33.89
C ALA A 153 -24.05 4.63 -33.61
N THR A 154 -23.94 3.76 -34.61
CA THR A 154 -24.54 2.42 -34.58
C THR A 154 -23.89 1.48 -33.56
N ILE A 155 -22.55 1.59 -33.40
CA ILE A 155 -21.70 0.83 -32.46
C ILE A 155 -22.19 -0.62 -32.31
N SER A 156 -22.15 -1.39 -33.40
CA SER A 156 -22.63 -2.78 -33.42
C SER A 156 -21.52 -3.78 -33.08
N LYS A 157 -21.88 -4.93 -32.52
CA LYS A 157 -20.91 -6.01 -32.23
C LYS A 157 -20.28 -6.55 -33.53
N ALA A 158 -21.04 -6.63 -34.62
CA ALA A 158 -20.54 -7.09 -35.91
C ALA A 158 -19.53 -6.12 -36.54
N ASP A 159 -19.74 -4.81 -36.35
CA ASP A 159 -18.81 -3.78 -36.81
C ASP A 159 -17.50 -3.78 -36.01
N LEU A 160 -17.60 -3.97 -34.69
CA LEU A 160 -16.47 -4.13 -33.78
C LEU A 160 -15.65 -5.38 -34.11
N ASP A 161 -16.31 -6.52 -34.36
CA ASP A 161 -15.65 -7.77 -34.74
C ASP A 161 -14.91 -7.66 -36.08
N ALA A 162 -15.38 -6.79 -36.99
CA ALA A 162 -14.67 -6.45 -38.22
C ALA A 162 -13.46 -5.53 -37.97
N GLU A 163 -13.62 -4.43 -37.21
CA GLU A 163 -12.51 -3.50 -36.89
C GLU A 163 -11.43 -4.09 -35.98
N MET A 164 -11.75 -5.12 -35.19
CA MET A 164 -10.79 -5.82 -34.33
C MET A 164 -9.54 -6.30 -35.09
N THR A 165 -9.70 -6.62 -36.38
CA THR A 165 -8.57 -6.99 -37.25
C THR A 165 -7.65 -5.80 -37.58
N VAL A 166 -8.19 -4.60 -37.77
CA VAL A 166 -7.45 -3.37 -38.09
C VAL A 166 -6.73 -2.85 -36.84
N VAL A 167 -7.45 -2.74 -35.73
CA VAL A 167 -6.91 -2.23 -34.45
C VAL A 167 -5.79 -3.14 -33.92
N ARG A 168 -5.90 -4.46 -34.09
CA ARG A 168 -4.81 -5.39 -33.79
C ARG A 168 -3.59 -5.21 -34.69
N ASN A 169 -3.77 -5.00 -36.00
CA ASN A 169 -2.64 -4.72 -36.90
C ASN A 169 -1.94 -3.41 -36.49
N GLU A 170 -2.66 -2.43 -35.94
CA GLU A 170 -2.06 -1.23 -35.36
C GLU A 170 -1.31 -1.48 -34.06
N MET A 171 -1.87 -2.27 -33.12
CA MET A 171 -1.14 -2.73 -31.93
C MET A 171 0.16 -3.43 -32.31
N GLU A 172 0.10 -4.40 -33.22
CA GLU A 172 1.24 -5.20 -33.67
C GLU A 172 2.26 -4.32 -34.42
N ARG A 173 1.83 -3.32 -35.20
CA ARG A 173 2.69 -2.26 -35.76
C ARG A 173 3.39 -1.42 -34.68
N GLY A 174 2.69 -1.07 -33.60
CA GLY A 174 3.24 -0.34 -32.45
C GLY A 174 4.28 -1.16 -31.69
N GLU A 175 3.99 -2.45 -31.46
CA GLU A 175 4.87 -3.40 -30.78
C GLU A 175 6.17 -3.71 -31.54
N ASN A 176 6.17 -3.53 -32.87
CA ASN A 176 7.36 -3.65 -33.71
C ASN A 176 8.28 -2.40 -33.69
N SER A 177 7.91 -1.32 -32.98
CA SER A 177 8.73 -0.12 -32.85
C SER A 177 9.47 -0.09 -31.50
N PRO A 178 10.82 -0.18 -31.47
CA PRO A 178 11.62 -0.07 -30.24
C PRO A 178 11.29 1.18 -29.42
N PHE A 179 11.13 2.32 -30.10
CA PHE A 179 10.75 3.59 -29.50
C PHE A 179 9.39 3.53 -28.81
N ARG A 180 8.33 3.09 -29.51
CA ARG A 180 6.97 3.05 -28.94
C ARG A 180 6.87 2.07 -27.77
N VAL A 181 7.53 0.91 -27.87
CA VAL A 181 7.58 -0.07 -26.78
C VAL A 181 8.33 0.50 -25.57
N LEU A 182 9.50 1.13 -25.75
CA LEU A 182 10.25 1.70 -24.64
C LEU A 182 9.47 2.84 -23.97
N MET A 183 8.95 3.79 -24.75
CA MET A 183 8.13 4.90 -24.26
C MET A 183 6.92 4.41 -23.47
N GLN A 184 6.19 3.41 -23.97
CA GLN A 184 5.06 2.81 -23.24
C GLN A 184 5.49 2.22 -21.89
N LYS A 185 6.68 1.60 -21.80
CA LYS A 185 7.15 1.04 -20.52
C LYS A 185 7.70 2.08 -19.57
N MET A 186 8.24 3.19 -20.07
CA MET A 186 8.61 4.35 -19.25
C MET A 186 7.36 5.03 -18.67
N GLN A 187 6.36 5.32 -19.51
CA GLN A 187 5.07 5.90 -19.07
C GLN A 187 4.39 5.05 -17.99
N ALA A 188 4.33 3.73 -18.18
CA ALA A 188 3.74 2.78 -17.24
C ALA A 188 4.57 2.53 -15.96
N ALA A 189 5.76 3.11 -15.83
CA ALA A 189 6.59 3.10 -14.62
C ALA A 189 6.67 4.47 -13.94
N ALA A 190 6.53 5.56 -14.71
CA ALA A 190 6.42 6.92 -14.20
C ALA A 190 5.09 7.11 -13.46
N PHE A 191 3.95 6.80 -14.11
CA PHE A 191 2.62 6.90 -13.50
C PHE A 191 2.16 5.54 -12.95
N GLN A 192 2.03 5.43 -11.63
CA GLN A 192 1.50 4.25 -10.94
C GLN A 192 -0.03 4.16 -11.06
N TRP A 193 -0.71 5.27 -10.79
CA TRP A 193 -2.16 5.34 -10.61
C TRP A 193 -2.85 6.06 -11.76
N HIS A 194 -2.23 7.12 -12.27
CA HIS A 194 -2.85 7.99 -13.26
C HIS A 194 -2.90 7.36 -14.67
N SER A 195 -3.99 7.66 -15.39
CA SER A 195 -4.27 7.06 -16.70
C SER A 195 -3.30 7.50 -17.81
N TYR A 196 -2.55 8.59 -17.63
CA TYR A 196 -1.41 8.95 -18.52
C TYR A 196 -0.28 7.90 -18.53
N GLY A 197 -0.24 6.98 -17.56
CA GLY A 197 0.61 5.80 -17.59
C GLY A 197 0.16 4.70 -18.54
N LYS A 198 -1.02 4.84 -19.17
CA LYS A 198 -1.59 3.86 -20.11
C LYS A 198 -1.52 4.42 -21.53
N SER A 199 -1.21 3.56 -22.50
CA SER A 199 -1.15 3.97 -23.90
C SER A 199 -2.54 3.98 -24.51
N THR A 200 -2.87 5.02 -25.29
CA THR A 200 -4.17 5.23 -25.96
C THR A 200 -4.64 4.08 -26.85
N ILE A 201 -3.73 3.20 -27.30
CA ILE A 201 -4.09 1.98 -28.05
C ILE A 201 -4.72 0.88 -27.18
N GLY A 202 -4.58 0.98 -25.85
CA GLY A 202 -5.09 0.03 -24.87
C GLY A 202 -4.17 -1.16 -24.57
N ALA A 203 -4.55 -1.95 -23.57
CA ALA A 203 -4.03 -3.29 -23.38
C ALA A 203 -4.74 -4.28 -24.31
N ARG A 204 -3.97 -5.19 -24.90
CA ARG A 204 -4.50 -6.18 -25.86
C ARG A 204 -5.63 -7.04 -25.28
N SER A 205 -5.57 -7.38 -23.99
CA SER A 205 -6.63 -8.10 -23.28
C SER A 205 -7.96 -7.34 -23.28
N ASP A 206 -7.90 -6.06 -22.93
CA ASP A 206 -9.06 -5.20 -22.73
C ASP A 206 -9.74 -4.97 -24.08
N VAL A 207 -8.96 -4.73 -25.13
CA VAL A 207 -9.44 -4.56 -26.51
C VAL A 207 -9.98 -5.87 -27.09
N GLU A 208 -9.27 -7.01 -26.99
CA GLU A 208 -9.74 -8.29 -27.54
C GLU A 208 -10.97 -8.87 -26.79
N LEU A 209 -11.29 -8.37 -25.59
CA LEU A 209 -12.40 -8.85 -24.73
C LEU A 209 -13.44 -7.78 -24.38
N VAL A 210 -13.40 -6.59 -25.00
CA VAL A 210 -14.27 -5.45 -24.65
C VAL A 210 -15.76 -5.78 -24.76
N ASP A 211 -16.55 -5.39 -23.75
CA ASP A 211 -18.01 -5.48 -23.81
C ASP A 211 -18.58 -4.35 -24.68
N ILE A 212 -19.43 -4.72 -25.64
CA ILE A 212 -20.10 -3.78 -26.54
C ILE A 212 -21.05 -2.85 -25.79
N GLU A 213 -21.68 -3.28 -24.69
CA GLU A 213 -22.53 -2.39 -23.88
C GLU A 213 -21.70 -1.40 -23.06
N GLN A 214 -20.51 -1.80 -22.60
CA GLN A 214 -19.55 -0.89 -21.97
C GLN A 214 -19.04 0.16 -22.99
N LEU A 215 -18.74 -0.24 -24.22
CA LEU A 215 -18.35 0.65 -25.32
C LEU A 215 -19.47 1.65 -25.69
N ARG A 216 -20.71 1.17 -25.73
CA ARG A 216 -21.92 1.99 -25.90
C ARG A 216 -22.16 2.94 -24.73
N ALA A 217 -21.85 2.53 -23.51
CA ALA A 217 -21.97 3.37 -22.32
C ALA A 217 -20.92 4.50 -22.31
N PHE A 218 -19.66 4.20 -22.66
CA PHE A 218 -18.58 5.19 -22.78
C PHE A 218 -18.92 6.24 -23.86
N TYR A 219 -19.36 5.81 -25.04
CA TYR A 219 -19.88 6.71 -26.08
C TYR A 219 -20.99 7.62 -25.54
N LYS A 220 -22.06 7.03 -24.98
CA LYS A 220 -23.19 7.78 -24.43
C LYS A 220 -22.79 8.74 -23.31
N LEU A 221 -21.77 8.45 -22.53
CA LEU A 221 -21.33 9.31 -21.42
C LEU A 221 -20.59 10.55 -21.93
N TYR A 222 -19.64 10.39 -22.86
CA TYR A 222 -18.71 11.46 -23.22
C TYR A 222 -18.99 12.14 -24.56
N TYR A 223 -19.74 11.52 -25.47
CA TYR A 223 -20.12 12.10 -26.76
C TYR A 223 -21.43 12.90 -26.56
N GLN A 224 -21.27 14.12 -26.05
CA GLN A 224 -22.36 15.05 -25.73
C GLN A 224 -22.02 16.45 -26.25
N PRO A 225 -23.00 17.30 -26.58
CA PRO A 225 -22.74 18.65 -27.09
C PRO A 225 -21.94 19.52 -26.10
N ASP A 226 -22.24 19.47 -24.81
CA ASP A 226 -21.52 20.23 -23.78
C ASP A 226 -20.14 19.66 -23.40
N ASN A 227 -19.75 18.52 -23.98
CA ASN A 227 -18.40 17.95 -23.90
C ASN A 227 -17.66 18.00 -25.26
N ALA A 228 -18.08 18.88 -26.17
CA ALA A 228 -17.54 18.97 -27.52
C ALA A 228 -17.25 20.42 -27.97
N VAL A 229 -16.31 20.55 -28.90
CA VAL A 229 -15.97 21.78 -29.60
C VAL A 229 -15.96 21.54 -31.10
N LEU A 230 -16.86 22.22 -31.81
CA LEU A 230 -16.94 22.24 -33.27
C LEU A 230 -16.12 23.43 -33.80
N ILE A 231 -15.14 23.18 -34.66
CA ILE A 231 -14.25 24.21 -35.21
C ILE A 231 -14.40 24.25 -36.72
N VAL A 232 -14.69 25.42 -37.29
CA VAL A 232 -14.78 25.66 -38.74
C VAL A 232 -13.77 26.72 -39.15
N SER A 233 -12.87 26.38 -40.07
CA SER A 233 -11.79 27.26 -40.50
C SER A 233 -11.61 27.31 -42.02
N GLY A 234 -11.00 28.38 -42.51
CA GLY A 234 -10.76 28.60 -43.94
C GLY A 234 -11.93 29.34 -44.59
N ARG A 235 -12.23 29.04 -45.85
CA ARG A 235 -13.24 29.77 -46.62
C ARG A 235 -14.63 29.16 -46.42
N PHE A 236 -15.53 29.92 -45.80
CA PHE A 236 -16.96 29.63 -45.66
C PHE A 236 -17.75 30.95 -45.53
N ASP A 237 -19.08 30.87 -45.42
CA ASP A 237 -19.97 32.00 -45.13
C ASP A 237 -20.42 31.89 -43.68
N GLU A 238 -20.07 32.85 -42.82
CA GLU A 238 -20.24 32.73 -41.37
C GLU A 238 -21.72 32.69 -40.96
N ASP A 239 -22.52 33.64 -41.43
CA ASP A 239 -23.95 33.73 -41.07
C ASP A 239 -24.72 32.47 -41.49
N ALA A 240 -24.55 32.02 -42.74
CA ALA A 240 -25.22 30.82 -43.24
C ALA A 240 -24.74 29.52 -42.56
N THR A 241 -23.44 29.45 -42.22
CA THR A 241 -22.89 28.28 -41.49
C THR A 241 -23.40 28.26 -40.05
N LEU A 242 -23.49 29.41 -39.37
CA LEU A 242 -23.99 29.50 -38.01
C LEU A 242 -25.50 29.20 -37.93
N GLU A 243 -26.29 29.66 -38.90
CA GLU A 243 -27.71 29.30 -39.01
C GLU A 243 -27.88 27.78 -39.21
N HIS A 244 -27.08 27.15 -40.08
CA HIS A 244 -27.14 25.71 -40.31
C HIS A 244 -26.70 24.90 -39.08
N ILE A 245 -25.61 25.30 -38.40
CA ILE A 245 -25.16 24.69 -37.15
C ILE A 245 -26.25 24.82 -36.07
N ALA A 246 -26.80 26.01 -35.86
CA ALA A 246 -27.87 26.24 -34.89
C ALA A 246 -29.08 25.34 -35.18
N LYS A 247 -29.51 25.29 -36.44
CA LYS A 247 -30.65 24.47 -36.89
C LYS A 247 -30.46 22.98 -36.61
N GLN A 248 -29.30 22.42 -36.91
CA GLN A 248 -29.07 20.98 -36.71
C GLN A 248 -28.76 20.65 -35.25
N PHE A 249 -27.80 21.34 -34.63
CA PHE A 249 -27.32 20.98 -33.29
C PHE A 249 -28.30 21.38 -32.18
N ASN A 250 -29.13 22.44 -32.30
CA ASN A 250 -30.17 22.71 -31.30
C ASN A 250 -31.30 21.65 -31.26
N SER A 251 -31.36 20.73 -32.24
CA SER A 251 -32.23 19.55 -32.15
C SER A 251 -31.70 18.48 -31.19
N ILE A 252 -30.39 18.48 -30.93
CA ILE A 252 -29.73 17.62 -29.94
C ILE A 252 -29.97 18.23 -28.56
N GLN A 253 -30.72 17.50 -27.73
CA GLN A 253 -31.04 17.91 -26.37
C GLN A 253 -29.75 18.12 -25.54
N LYS A 254 -29.77 19.12 -24.66
CA LYS A 254 -28.76 19.23 -23.61
C LYS A 254 -28.79 17.95 -22.76
N PRO A 255 -27.65 17.28 -22.51
CA PRO A 255 -27.65 16.10 -21.64
C PRO A 255 -28.04 16.47 -20.21
N THR A 256 -28.72 15.54 -19.55
CA THR A 256 -29.00 15.57 -18.11
C THR A 256 -27.99 14.73 -17.30
N ARG A 257 -26.96 14.20 -17.98
CA ARG A 257 -25.88 13.42 -17.39
C ARG A 257 -24.69 14.33 -17.12
N GLU A 258 -24.32 14.43 -15.86
CA GLU A 258 -23.05 15.03 -15.45
C GLU A 258 -21.91 14.05 -15.76
N LEU A 259 -20.76 14.57 -16.19
CA LEU A 259 -19.55 13.78 -16.35
C LEU A 259 -18.98 13.41 -14.97
N PRO A 260 -18.40 12.21 -14.79
CA PRO A 260 -17.81 11.83 -13.52
C PRO A 260 -16.62 12.75 -13.20
N PRO A 261 -16.54 13.33 -11.98
CA PRO A 261 -15.34 14.04 -11.55
C PRO A 261 -14.15 13.07 -11.43
N GLU A 262 -12.97 13.57 -11.76
CA GLU A 262 -11.72 12.82 -11.70
C GLU A 262 -11.01 13.08 -10.36
N TYR A 263 -10.72 12.01 -9.63
CA TYR A 263 -10.14 12.07 -8.27
C TYR A 263 -8.69 11.54 -8.19
N THR A 264 -8.19 10.92 -9.25
CA THR A 264 -6.87 10.26 -9.24
C THR A 264 -5.78 11.27 -9.56
N GLU A 265 -5.05 11.70 -8.54
CA GLU A 265 -3.79 12.44 -8.69
C GLU A 265 -2.60 11.46 -8.69
N GLU A 266 -1.57 11.71 -9.51
CA GLU A 266 -0.32 10.94 -9.41
C GLU A 266 0.54 11.52 -8.27
N PRO A 267 1.01 10.71 -7.31
CA PRO A 267 1.90 11.19 -6.25
C PRO A 267 3.25 11.65 -6.82
N VAL A 268 3.87 12.63 -6.14
CA VAL A 268 5.26 13.02 -6.41
C VAL A 268 6.16 11.78 -6.30
N GLN A 269 7.03 11.58 -7.30
CA GLN A 269 7.88 10.41 -7.35
C GLN A 269 8.90 10.41 -6.19
N ASP A 270 9.02 9.25 -5.57
CA ASP A 270 9.73 8.93 -4.33
C ASP A 270 11.23 8.60 -4.51
N GLY A 271 11.72 8.64 -5.74
CA GLY A 271 13.09 8.27 -6.12
C GLY A 271 13.15 7.76 -7.57
N SER A 272 14.34 7.81 -8.18
CA SER A 272 14.47 7.53 -9.62
C SER A 272 14.11 6.09 -10.01
N ARG A 273 13.20 5.92 -10.97
CA ARG A 273 12.74 4.60 -11.48
C ARG A 273 13.47 4.23 -12.79
N SER A 274 13.43 2.95 -13.18
CA SER A 274 14.11 2.47 -14.40
C SER A 274 13.44 1.26 -15.05
N VAL A 275 13.35 1.25 -16.39
CA VAL A 275 12.88 0.10 -17.18
C VAL A 275 13.89 -0.36 -18.23
N THR A 276 14.06 -1.67 -18.38
CA THR A 276 14.94 -2.28 -19.39
C THR A 276 14.16 -3.25 -20.27
N VAL A 277 13.86 -2.83 -21.50
CA VAL A 277 13.16 -3.64 -22.51
C VAL A 277 14.18 -4.45 -23.30
N ARG A 278 14.05 -5.78 -23.29
CA ARG A 278 14.81 -6.70 -24.17
C ARG A 278 13.87 -7.29 -25.22
N ARG A 279 14.12 -7.08 -26.51
CA ARG A 279 13.36 -7.64 -27.66
C ARG A 279 14.33 -7.94 -28.81
N HIS A 280 13.95 -8.84 -29.72
CA HIS A 280 14.75 -9.20 -30.90
C HIS A 280 14.73 -8.05 -31.92
N GLY A 281 15.92 -7.59 -32.32
CA GLY A 281 16.09 -6.57 -33.36
C GLY A 281 15.72 -5.14 -32.95
N GLY A 282 15.93 -4.21 -33.90
CA GLY A 282 15.86 -2.76 -33.67
C GLY A 282 17.17 -2.17 -33.14
N SER A 283 17.29 -0.85 -33.18
CA SER A 283 18.45 -0.12 -32.64
C SER A 283 18.43 -0.10 -31.10
N PRO A 284 19.59 -0.05 -30.42
CA PRO A 284 19.64 0.26 -29.00
C PRO A 284 19.16 1.69 -28.74
N LEU A 285 18.31 1.88 -27.74
CA LEU A 285 17.79 3.18 -27.32
C LEU A 285 18.06 3.44 -25.85
N ILE A 286 18.21 4.71 -25.49
CA ILE A 286 18.19 5.22 -24.12
C ILE A 286 17.15 6.32 -23.99
N GLY A 287 16.69 6.59 -22.77
CA GLY A 287 15.89 7.78 -22.48
C GLY A 287 15.66 8.05 -21.01
N ALA A 288 15.13 9.24 -20.73
CA ALA A 288 14.68 9.68 -19.42
C ALA A 288 13.35 10.44 -19.57
N GLN A 289 12.43 10.19 -18.63
CA GLN A 289 11.13 10.83 -18.53
C GLN A 289 10.98 11.47 -17.14
N TYR A 290 10.32 12.62 -17.05
CA TYR A 290 10.10 13.37 -15.81
C TYR A 290 8.66 13.87 -15.78
N HIS A 291 7.98 13.90 -14.62
CA HIS A 291 6.68 14.57 -14.52
C HIS A 291 6.84 16.10 -14.61
N ILE A 292 5.87 16.77 -15.21
CA ILE A 292 5.85 18.23 -15.44
C ILE A 292 4.43 18.79 -15.17
N PRO A 293 4.25 20.10 -14.93
CA PRO A 293 2.93 20.67 -14.66
C PRO A 293 2.02 20.61 -15.89
N ALA A 294 0.72 20.84 -15.68
CA ALA A 294 -0.29 20.86 -16.74
C ALA A 294 -0.05 22.01 -17.73
N GLU A 295 -0.55 21.89 -18.96
CA GLU A 295 -0.27 22.85 -20.05
C GLU A 295 -0.81 24.27 -19.79
N ALA A 296 -1.86 24.38 -18.98
CA ALA A 296 -2.44 25.67 -18.56
C ALA A 296 -1.68 26.32 -17.39
N ASP A 297 -0.65 25.68 -16.84
CA ASP A 297 0.15 26.22 -15.74
C ASP A 297 1.20 27.23 -16.27
N PRO A 298 1.37 28.41 -15.64
CA PRO A 298 2.42 29.36 -16.00
C PRO A 298 3.85 28.80 -16.03
N GLN A 299 4.15 27.74 -15.26
CA GLN A 299 5.46 27.06 -15.24
C GLN A 299 5.71 26.22 -16.50
N PHE A 300 4.66 25.74 -17.20
CA PHE A 300 4.80 24.83 -18.34
C PHE A 300 5.54 25.46 -19.53
N THR A 301 5.25 26.72 -19.87
CA THR A 301 5.86 27.38 -21.04
C THR A 301 7.38 27.56 -20.90
N PRO A 302 7.93 28.18 -19.85
CA PRO A 302 9.39 28.29 -19.67
C PRO A 302 10.06 26.91 -19.56
N LEU A 303 9.42 25.92 -18.94
CA LEU A 303 9.93 24.54 -18.91
C LEU A 303 10.02 23.93 -20.32
N SER A 304 8.96 24.04 -21.13
CA SER A 304 8.89 23.49 -22.50
C SER A 304 9.92 24.14 -23.44
N LEU A 305 10.16 25.45 -23.30
CA LEU A 305 11.27 26.13 -23.96
C LEU A 305 12.63 25.56 -23.51
N GLY A 306 12.81 25.32 -22.21
CA GLY A 306 14.00 24.67 -21.65
C GLY A 306 14.25 23.26 -22.21
N VAL A 307 13.22 22.41 -22.24
CA VAL A 307 13.25 21.06 -22.84
C VAL A 307 13.70 21.14 -24.31
N SER A 308 13.14 22.10 -25.06
CA SER A 308 13.49 22.34 -26.47
C SER A 308 14.92 22.85 -26.67
N ILE A 309 15.45 23.68 -25.75
CA ILE A 309 16.85 24.11 -25.77
C ILE A 309 17.79 22.91 -25.52
N LEU A 310 17.47 22.03 -24.57
CA LEU A 310 18.28 20.86 -24.26
C LEU A 310 18.32 19.86 -25.43
N SER A 311 17.18 19.65 -26.12
CA SER A 311 17.02 18.65 -27.18
C SER A 311 17.30 19.12 -28.61
N SER A 312 17.39 20.43 -28.85
CA SER A 312 17.56 21.00 -30.19
C SER A 312 18.76 20.44 -30.97
N THR A 313 18.55 19.99 -32.21
CA THR A 313 19.65 19.63 -33.13
C THR A 313 19.98 20.78 -34.09
N PRO A 314 21.25 21.14 -34.33
CA PRO A 314 22.49 20.66 -33.67
C PRO A 314 22.87 21.48 -32.42
N SER A 315 22.07 22.47 -32.01
CA SER A 315 22.55 23.52 -31.08
C SER A 315 22.38 23.21 -29.58
N GLY A 316 21.58 22.22 -29.22
CA GLY A 316 21.25 21.84 -27.85
C GLY A 316 22.31 21.01 -27.15
N LEU A 317 22.21 20.91 -25.83
CA LEU A 317 23.23 20.24 -25.01
C LEU A 317 23.25 18.72 -25.22
N LEU A 318 22.10 18.07 -25.48
CA LEU A 318 22.07 16.64 -25.76
C LEU A 318 22.81 16.29 -27.06
N TYR A 319 22.66 17.10 -28.11
CA TYR A 319 23.41 16.90 -29.37
C TYR A 319 24.93 17.03 -29.14
N LYS A 320 25.37 18.08 -28.45
CA LYS A 320 26.79 18.35 -28.12
C LYS A 320 27.40 17.30 -27.18
N ASN A 321 26.62 16.73 -26.27
CA ASN A 321 27.12 15.77 -25.28
C ASN A 321 27.00 14.30 -25.71
N LEU A 322 26.05 13.95 -26.58
CA LEU A 322 25.83 12.57 -27.02
C LEU A 322 26.25 12.35 -28.48
N VAL A 323 25.76 13.17 -29.41
CA VAL A 323 26.00 12.97 -30.86
C VAL A 323 27.42 13.38 -31.25
N GLU A 324 27.86 14.61 -30.92
CA GLU A 324 29.21 15.08 -31.26
C GLU A 324 30.34 14.28 -30.57
N LYS A 325 30.01 13.56 -29.49
CA LYS A 325 30.93 12.70 -28.74
C LYS A 325 30.83 11.22 -29.11
N ASN A 326 30.03 10.86 -30.11
CA ASN A 326 29.82 9.48 -30.60
C ASN A 326 29.26 8.51 -29.55
N LEU A 327 28.41 9.00 -28.63
CA LEU A 327 27.64 8.19 -27.68
C LEU A 327 26.21 7.89 -28.17
N SER A 328 25.76 8.55 -29.24
CA SER A 328 24.46 8.34 -29.89
C SER A 328 24.52 8.75 -31.37
N THR A 329 23.67 8.19 -32.23
CA THR A 329 23.44 8.69 -33.60
C THR A 329 22.48 9.87 -33.65
N SER A 330 21.50 9.91 -32.74
CA SER A 330 20.54 11.01 -32.63
C SER A 330 20.07 11.17 -31.17
N ALA A 331 19.66 12.39 -30.81
CA ALA A 331 19.03 12.69 -29.53
C ALA A 331 17.92 13.72 -29.74
N PHE A 332 16.81 13.58 -29.02
CA PHE A 332 15.66 14.48 -29.06
C PHE A 332 14.88 14.46 -27.74
N GLY A 333 13.89 15.34 -27.62
CA GLY A 333 12.99 15.36 -26.47
C GLY A 333 11.94 16.47 -26.57
N TYR A 334 10.80 16.26 -25.90
CA TYR A 334 9.62 17.13 -25.93
C TYR A 334 8.93 17.17 -24.56
N ALA A 335 8.17 18.23 -24.30
CA ALA A 335 7.24 18.32 -23.19
C ALA A 335 5.83 17.95 -23.68
N ALA A 336 5.16 17.01 -23.01
CA ALA A 336 3.76 16.70 -23.28
C ALA A 336 2.86 17.72 -22.59
N GLY A 337 2.41 18.73 -23.34
CA GLY A 337 1.29 19.57 -22.94
C GLY A 337 0.02 18.73 -22.86
N LEU A 338 -0.61 18.72 -21.69
CA LEU A 338 -1.77 17.89 -21.33
C LEU A 338 -2.68 18.64 -20.35
N LYS A 339 -3.92 18.18 -20.24
CA LYS A 339 -4.98 18.77 -19.37
C LYS A 339 -4.63 18.76 -17.88
N GLN A 340 -3.91 17.74 -17.44
CA GLN A 340 -3.42 17.53 -16.08
C GLN A 340 -1.88 17.40 -16.11
N PRO A 341 -1.18 17.33 -14.96
CA PRO A 341 0.28 17.19 -14.92
C PRO A 341 0.80 16.07 -15.83
N GLY A 342 1.63 16.47 -16.80
CA GLY A 342 2.09 15.63 -17.90
C GLY A 342 3.48 15.06 -17.68
N TYR A 343 4.23 14.87 -18.77
CA TYR A 343 5.63 14.44 -18.71
C TYR A 343 6.50 15.13 -19.77
N ALA A 344 7.77 15.34 -19.44
CA ALA A 344 8.83 15.58 -20.44
C ALA A 344 9.51 14.25 -20.76
N LEU A 345 9.80 14.00 -22.04
CA LEU A 345 10.51 12.81 -22.51
C LEU A 345 11.76 13.22 -23.30
N PHE A 346 12.89 12.60 -22.97
CA PHE A 346 14.16 12.73 -23.68
C PHE A 346 14.64 11.34 -24.10
N MET A 347 15.07 11.19 -25.35
CA MET A 347 15.43 9.90 -25.95
C MET A 347 16.64 10.06 -26.87
N ALA A 348 17.47 9.03 -26.95
CA ALA A 348 18.56 8.95 -27.92
C ALA A 348 18.69 7.54 -28.52
N GLU A 349 19.05 7.50 -29.80
CA GLU A 349 19.32 6.27 -30.55
C GLU A 349 20.82 6.03 -30.67
N LEU A 350 21.25 4.77 -30.59
CA LEU A 350 22.66 4.37 -30.64
C LEU A 350 22.89 3.39 -31.80
N GLN A 351 24.16 3.22 -32.17
CA GLN A 351 24.60 2.09 -32.98
C GLN A 351 24.89 0.87 -32.11
N GLU A 352 24.83 -0.31 -32.73
CA GLU A 352 25.28 -1.56 -32.14
C GLU A 352 26.74 -1.43 -31.64
N GLY A 353 27.01 -1.91 -30.42
CA GLY A 353 28.32 -1.83 -29.78
C GLY A 353 28.63 -0.51 -29.04
N MET A 354 27.77 0.50 -29.08
CA MET A 354 27.90 1.68 -28.21
C MET A 354 27.48 1.38 -26.76
N ASP A 355 28.14 2.01 -25.78
CA ASP A 355 27.82 1.85 -24.35
C ASP A 355 26.56 2.65 -23.98
N GLN A 356 25.43 1.95 -23.89
CA GLN A 356 24.14 2.51 -23.46
C GLN A 356 24.15 3.07 -22.04
N GLN A 357 24.96 2.52 -21.12
CA GLN A 357 25.01 3.02 -19.74
C GLN A 357 25.84 4.29 -19.64
N GLN A 358 26.97 4.37 -20.36
CA GLN A 358 27.72 5.62 -20.50
C GLN A 358 26.85 6.71 -21.13
N ALA A 359 26.14 6.39 -22.22
CA ALA A 359 25.27 7.34 -22.90
C ALA A 359 24.08 7.78 -22.03
N LEU A 360 23.43 6.88 -21.30
CA LEU A 360 22.35 7.22 -20.35
C LEU A 360 22.85 8.10 -19.18
N ASN A 361 24.04 7.81 -18.65
CA ASN A 361 24.65 8.64 -17.61
C ASN A 361 24.93 10.07 -18.13
N VAL A 362 25.48 10.21 -19.35
CA VAL A 362 25.75 11.52 -19.96
C VAL A 362 24.46 12.25 -20.34
N LEU A 363 23.40 11.54 -20.74
CA LEU A 363 22.07 12.11 -20.97
C LEU A 363 21.54 12.73 -19.67
N ASN A 364 21.53 11.98 -18.58
CA ASN A 364 21.04 12.46 -17.28
C ASN A 364 21.90 13.59 -16.70
N ASP A 365 23.23 13.48 -16.74
CA ASP A 365 24.16 14.56 -16.34
C ASP A 365 24.00 15.83 -17.20
N THR A 366 23.44 15.73 -18.41
CA THR A 366 23.13 16.90 -19.24
C THR A 366 21.83 17.56 -18.83
N LEU A 367 20.80 16.78 -18.51
CA LEU A 367 19.47 17.27 -18.12
C LEU A 367 19.43 17.87 -16.70
N GLU A 368 20.16 17.25 -15.76
CA GLU A 368 20.05 17.57 -14.33
C GLU A 368 21.07 18.63 -13.88
N LYS A 369 22.25 18.71 -14.54
CA LYS A 369 23.42 19.44 -14.01
C LYS A 369 23.96 20.55 -14.91
N GLN A 370 23.55 20.63 -16.18
CA GLN A 370 24.11 21.59 -17.15
C GLN A 370 23.18 22.75 -17.51
N ASN A 371 22.03 22.88 -16.81
CA ASN A 371 21.03 23.93 -17.05
C ASN A 371 21.58 25.36 -16.91
N ASP A 372 22.61 25.57 -16.08
CA ASP A 372 23.29 26.87 -15.97
C ASP A 372 24.07 27.28 -17.22
N ALA A 373 24.47 26.33 -18.07
CA ALA A 373 25.21 26.59 -19.32
C ALA A 373 24.32 27.13 -20.46
N ILE A 374 23.00 27.16 -20.29
CA ILE A 374 22.06 27.71 -21.27
C ILE A 374 22.26 29.23 -21.40
N SER A 375 22.40 29.73 -22.63
CA SER A 375 22.61 31.16 -22.91
C SER A 375 21.32 31.89 -23.33
N SER A 376 21.37 33.22 -23.29
CA SER A 376 20.37 34.10 -23.91
C SER A 376 20.17 33.74 -25.39
N GLU A 377 21.25 33.49 -26.11
CA GLU A 377 21.31 33.16 -27.52
C GLU A 377 20.71 31.79 -27.85
N ASP A 378 20.60 30.88 -26.87
CA ASP A 378 19.86 29.62 -27.00
C ASP A 378 18.35 29.83 -26.82
N LEU A 379 17.95 30.64 -25.83
CA LEU A 379 16.55 31.04 -25.64
C LEU A 379 16.03 31.83 -26.84
N GLU A 380 16.76 32.83 -27.33
CA GLU A 380 16.36 33.57 -28.54
C GLU A 380 16.18 32.63 -29.74
N ARG A 381 17.07 31.65 -29.91
CA ARG A 381 17.00 30.71 -31.04
C ARG A 381 15.76 29.83 -30.96
N VAL A 382 15.49 29.24 -29.80
CA VAL A 382 14.32 28.38 -29.59
C VAL A 382 13.02 29.18 -29.58
N ARG A 383 12.99 30.39 -29.01
CA ARG A 383 11.84 31.30 -29.09
C ARG A 383 11.52 31.63 -30.56
N ASN A 384 12.52 32.00 -31.36
CA ASN A 384 12.32 32.27 -32.78
C ASN A 384 11.89 31.02 -33.56
N GLN A 385 12.41 29.83 -33.24
CA GLN A 385 11.93 28.58 -33.85
C GLN A 385 10.47 28.27 -33.50
N TRP A 386 10.09 28.43 -32.23
CA TRP A 386 8.72 28.23 -31.75
C TRP A 386 7.75 29.24 -32.38
N LEU A 387 8.07 30.54 -32.38
CA LEU A 387 7.22 31.58 -32.97
C LEU A 387 7.07 31.42 -34.49
N ASN A 388 8.11 30.97 -35.19
CA ASN A 388 7.99 30.63 -36.62
C ASN A 388 7.09 29.41 -36.85
N MET A 389 7.11 28.41 -35.96
CA MET A 389 6.20 27.25 -36.04
C MET A 389 4.75 27.67 -35.72
N TRP A 390 4.55 28.46 -34.66
CA TRP A 390 3.24 29.02 -34.30
C TRP A 390 2.65 29.84 -35.45
N ALA A 391 3.45 30.70 -36.09
CA ALA A 391 3.01 31.49 -37.23
C ALA A 391 2.66 30.64 -38.46
N GLN A 392 3.37 29.53 -38.71
CA GLN A 392 3.02 28.57 -39.78
C GLN A 392 1.73 27.80 -39.47
N THR A 393 1.50 27.43 -38.20
CA THR A 393 0.26 26.80 -37.73
C THR A 393 -0.93 27.75 -37.85
N TYR A 394 -0.80 28.98 -37.34
CA TYR A 394 -1.85 30.01 -37.40
C TYR A 394 -2.18 30.42 -38.84
N ALA A 395 -1.18 30.49 -39.73
CA ALA A 395 -1.39 30.84 -41.13
C ALA A 395 -2.07 29.74 -41.96
N ASP A 396 -2.21 28.50 -41.47
CA ASP A 396 -2.90 27.42 -42.17
C ASP A 396 -4.18 26.96 -41.45
N PRO A 397 -5.38 27.09 -42.07
CA PRO A 397 -6.63 26.78 -41.41
C PRO A 397 -6.75 25.35 -40.84
N ALA A 398 -6.12 24.36 -41.49
CA ALA A 398 -6.21 22.98 -41.03
C ALA A 398 -5.33 22.75 -39.79
N ASN A 399 -4.10 23.30 -39.81
CA ASN A 399 -3.19 23.25 -38.67
C ASN A 399 -3.75 24.06 -37.48
N LEU A 400 -4.31 25.25 -37.74
CA LEU A 400 -4.96 26.09 -36.73
C LEU A 400 -6.14 25.36 -36.06
N ALA A 401 -7.03 24.72 -36.83
CA ALA A 401 -8.16 23.98 -36.26
C ALA A 401 -7.70 22.76 -35.42
N GLY A 402 -6.59 22.13 -35.81
CA GLY A 402 -5.91 21.11 -34.99
C GLY A 402 -5.36 21.69 -33.68
N ALA A 403 -4.61 22.79 -33.73
CA ALA A 403 -4.00 23.41 -32.55
C ALA A 403 -5.04 23.99 -31.55
N LEU A 404 -6.15 24.53 -32.07
CA LEU A 404 -7.31 24.93 -31.26
C LEU A 404 -8.00 23.72 -30.62
N SER A 405 -8.00 22.55 -31.29
CA SER A 405 -8.53 21.30 -30.74
C SER A 405 -7.70 20.76 -29.58
N GLU A 406 -6.36 20.78 -29.69
CA GLU A 406 -5.48 20.41 -28.56
C GLU A 406 -5.64 21.41 -27.40
N SER A 407 -5.63 22.71 -27.69
CA SER A 407 -5.80 23.78 -26.68
C SER A 407 -7.12 23.65 -25.93
N ALA A 408 -8.22 23.32 -26.63
CA ALA A 408 -9.51 23.05 -26.03
C ALA A 408 -9.49 21.81 -25.12
N ALA A 409 -8.78 20.74 -25.50
CA ALA A 409 -8.60 19.53 -24.70
C ALA A 409 -7.80 19.82 -23.41
N SER A 410 -6.72 20.60 -23.50
CA SER A 410 -5.95 21.08 -22.35
C SER A 410 -6.69 22.11 -21.50
N GLY A 411 -7.77 22.70 -22.01
CA GLY A 411 -8.86 23.26 -21.21
C GLY A 411 -9.55 24.50 -21.77
N ASP A 412 -8.89 25.22 -22.68
CA ASP A 412 -9.45 26.41 -23.32
C ASP A 412 -8.72 26.69 -24.64
N TRP A 413 -9.46 26.91 -25.71
CA TRP A 413 -8.90 27.14 -27.04
C TRP A 413 -7.96 28.37 -27.10
N ARG A 414 -8.13 29.33 -26.19
CA ARG A 414 -7.30 30.54 -26.10
C ARG A 414 -5.89 30.27 -25.56
N LEU A 415 -5.61 29.08 -25.02
CA LEU A 415 -4.26 28.65 -24.65
C LEU A 415 -3.29 28.76 -25.84
N PHE A 416 -3.76 28.50 -27.07
CA PHE A 416 -2.97 28.68 -28.30
C PHE A 416 -2.36 30.09 -28.45
N PHE A 417 -3.11 31.13 -28.08
CA PHE A 417 -2.67 32.53 -28.15
C PHE A 417 -1.92 32.93 -26.88
N TRP A 418 -2.43 32.54 -25.71
CA TRP A 418 -1.81 32.85 -24.42
C TRP A 418 -0.39 32.27 -24.28
N GLN A 419 -0.15 31.05 -24.78
CA GLN A 419 1.19 30.45 -24.82
C GLN A 419 2.16 31.24 -25.69
N ARG A 420 1.73 31.76 -26.85
CA ARG A 420 2.60 32.65 -27.66
C ARG A 420 3.02 33.86 -26.85
N ASP A 421 2.07 34.50 -26.17
CA ASP A 421 2.36 35.65 -25.31
C ASP A 421 3.30 35.28 -24.16
N GLN A 422 3.20 34.07 -23.58
CA GLN A 422 4.16 33.56 -22.60
C GLN A 422 5.54 33.32 -23.23
N VAL A 423 5.62 32.75 -24.43
CA VAL A 423 6.88 32.49 -25.15
C VAL A 423 7.60 33.79 -25.52
N GLU A 424 6.86 34.83 -25.93
CA GLU A 424 7.39 36.18 -26.16
C GLU A 424 7.94 36.83 -24.88
N GLN A 425 7.29 36.60 -23.74
CA GLN A 425 7.66 37.21 -22.44
C GLN A 425 8.65 36.38 -21.60
N ALA A 426 8.88 35.11 -21.94
CA ALA A 426 9.71 34.17 -21.17
C ALA A 426 11.16 34.65 -21.03
N LYS A 427 11.70 34.62 -19.80
CA LYS A 427 13.08 35.05 -19.48
C LYS A 427 13.99 33.84 -19.26
N LEU A 428 15.29 34.04 -19.48
CA LEU A 428 16.32 33.02 -19.28
C LEU A 428 16.33 32.45 -17.85
N GLU A 429 16.13 33.30 -16.84
CA GLU A 429 16.10 32.87 -15.44
C GLU A 429 14.87 32.01 -15.12
N ASP A 430 13.70 32.35 -15.70
CA ASP A 430 12.46 31.57 -15.52
C ASP A 430 12.65 30.15 -16.12
N VAL A 431 13.23 30.06 -17.33
CA VAL A 431 13.56 28.79 -18.01
C VAL A 431 14.57 27.96 -17.20
N LYS A 432 15.61 28.59 -16.64
CA LYS A 432 16.60 27.91 -15.80
C LYS A 432 16.04 27.46 -14.45
N ALA A 433 15.10 28.22 -13.88
CA ALA A 433 14.43 27.86 -12.64
C ALA A 433 13.59 26.59 -12.85
N GLU A 434 12.70 26.56 -13.84
CA GLU A 434 11.84 25.40 -14.07
C GLU A 434 12.61 24.14 -14.45
N LEU A 435 13.67 24.25 -15.28
CA LEU A 435 14.55 23.10 -15.54
C LEU A 435 15.17 22.52 -14.27
N LYS A 436 15.52 23.37 -13.28
CA LYS A 436 16.04 22.92 -11.97
C LYS A 436 14.95 22.41 -11.02
N THR A 437 13.71 22.88 -11.16
CA THR A 437 12.56 22.40 -10.37
C THR A 437 12.15 20.98 -10.79
N TRP A 438 12.04 20.72 -12.10
CA TRP A 438 11.41 19.50 -12.61
C TRP A 438 12.39 18.42 -13.06
N LEU A 439 13.58 18.77 -13.58
CA LEU A 439 14.58 17.79 -14.02
C LEU A 439 15.52 17.41 -12.86
N VAL A 440 14.93 16.77 -11.84
CA VAL A 440 15.63 16.27 -10.65
C VAL A 440 15.67 14.73 -10.62
N PRO A 441 16.70 14.10 -10.03
CA PRO A 441 16.85 12.64 -10.03
C PRO A 441 15.62 11.90 -9.48
N ASP A 442 14.99 12.43 -8.43
CA ASP A 442 13.88 11.74 -7.77
C ASP A 442 12.58 11.76 -8.59
N ASN A 443 12.47 12.68 -9.57
CA ASN A 443 11.37 12.76 -10.54
C ASN A 443 11.66 11.96 -11.85
N ARG A 444 12.82 11.32 -11.97
CA ARG A 444 13.27 10.66 -13.21
C ARG A 444 12.80 9.22 -13.33
N THR A 445 12.26 8.85 -14.49
CA THR A 445 12.11 7.47 -14.96
C THR A 445 13.02 7.21 -16.16
N ASN A 446 14.03 6.36 -15.99
CA ASN A 446 14.97 5.97 -17.05
C ASN A 446 14.45 4.80 -17.90
N GLY A 447 14.85 4.76 -19.17
CA GLY A 447 14.53 3.69 -20.09
C GLY A 447 15.74 3.21 -20.90
N LEU A 448 15.87 1.89 -21.04
CA LEU A 448 16.80 1.22 -21.95
C LEU A 448 16.03 0.26 -22.88
N TYR A 449 16.26 0.35 -24.19
CA TYR A 449 15.91 -0.71 -25.14
C TYR A 449 17.19 -1.41 -25.55
N VAL A 450 17.30 -2.69 -25.22
CA VAL A 450 18.47 -3.53 -25.49
C VAL A 450 18.05 -4.58 -26.52
N PRO A 451 18.54 -4.52 -27.77
CA PRO A 451 18.35 -5.58 -28.75
C PRO A 451 18.90 -6.90 -28.18
N THR A 452 18.17 -7.99 -28.34
CA THR A 452 18.55 -9.30 -27.79
C THR A 452 17.96 -10.41 -28.64
N ASP A 453 18.81 -11.21 -29.30
CA ASP A 453 18.40 -12.22 -30.29
C ASP A 453 17.51 -13.32 -29.67
N ALA A 454 17.91 -13.84 -28.52
CA ALA A 454 17.17 -14.83 -27.74
C ALA A 454 16.78 -14.23 -26.38
N PRO A 455 15.73 -13.37 -26.31
CA PRO A 455 15.36 -12.71 -25.07
C PRO A 455 14.62 -13.71 -24.18
N GLU A 456 15.30 -14.23 -23.15
CA GLU A 456 14.70 -15.14 -22.17
C GLU A 456 13.43 -14.55 -21.55
N ARG A 457 12.43 -15.42 -21.33
CA ARG A 457 11.12 -15.10 -20.76
C ARG A 457 10.74 -16.14 -19.73
N ALA A 458 10.16 -15.69 -18.63
CA ALA A 458 9.36 -16.57 -17.78
C ALA A 458 8.19 -17.16 -18.61
N PRO A 459 7.77 -18.42 -18.33
CA PRO A 459 6.58 -18.98 -18.96
C PRO A 459 5.35 -18.13 -18.62
N ARG A 460 4.43 -17.96 -19.58
CA ARG A 460 3.17 -17.26 -19.34
C ARG A 460 2.33 -18.07 -18.35
N ALA A 461 2.09 -17.52 -17.17
CA ALA A 461 1.14 -18.10 -16.22
C ALA A 461 -0.26 -18.19 -16.85
N THR A 462 -0.94 -19.31 -16.61
CA THR A 462 -2.33 -19.55 -17.00
C THR A 462 -3.13 -19.92 -15.77
N THR A 463 -4.37 -19.44 -15.66
CA THR A 463 -5.31 -19.92 -14.64
C THR A 463 -5.72 -21.35 -15.01
N PRO A 464 -5.48 -22.36 -14.15
CA PRO A 464 -5.95 -23.72 -14.41
C PRO A 464 -7.46 -23.80 -14.21
N ASP A 465 -8.13 -24.64 -15.00
CA ASP A 465 -9.49 -25.07 -14.70
C ASP A 465 -9.44 -26.02 -13.49
N THR A 466 -9.81 -25.51 -12.32
CA THR A 466 -9.81 -26.28 -11.06
C THR A 466 -10.89 -27.36 -11.03
N GLN A 467 -11.96 -27.24 -11.83
CA GLN A 467 -13.01 -28.26 -11.90
C GLN A 467 -12.53 -29.45 -12.75
N ALA A 468 -11.91 -29.19 -13.90
CA ALA A 468 -11.28 -30.23 -14.72
C ALA A 468 -10.09 -30.90 -13.99
N LEU A 469 -9.26 -30.13 -13.28
CA LEU A 469 -8.13 -30.65 -12.50
C LEU A 469 -8.56 -31.65 -11.41
N LEU A 470 -9.73 -31.42 -10.79
CA LEU A 470 -10.21 -32.19 -9.65
C LEU A 470 -11.28 -33.23 -9.99
N GLN A 471 -11.67 -33.36 -11.27
CA GLN A 471 -12.77 -34.24 -11.70
C GLN A 471 -12.57 -35.72 -11.28
N ASP A 472 -11.32 -36.18 -11.27
CA ASP A 472 -10.91 -37.56 -10.94
C ASP A 472 -10.26 -37.67 -9.55
N TYR A 473 -10.30 -36.60 -8.74
CA TYR A 473 -9.64 -36.56 -7.43
C TYR A 473 -10.43 -37.37 -6.38
N GLN A 474 -10.02 -38.61 -6.17
CA GLN A 474 -10.61 -39.54 -5.19
C GLN A 474 -10.18 -39.25 -3.72
N GLY A 475 -9.24 -38.34 -3.49
CA GLY A 475 -8.61 -38.15 -2.18
C GLY A 475 -7.65 -39.28 -1.80
N LYS A 476 -7.49 -39.49 -0.49
CA LYS A 476 -7.00 -40.73 0.13
C LYS A 476 -8.13 -41.26 1.03
N ASP A 477 -8.12 -42.55 1.33
CA ASP A 477 -9.01 -43.13 2.33
C ASP A 477 -8.96 -42.31 3.62
N SER A 478 -10.13 -41.99 4.20
CA SER A 478 -10.18 -41.25 5.45
C SER A 478 -9.58 -42.10 6.57
N THR A 479 -8.45 -41.66 7.12
CA THR A 479 -8.05 -42.02 8.49
C THR A 479 -9.27 -41.88 9.38
N SER A 480 -9.57 -42.91 10.18
CA SER A 480 -10.81 -43.01 10.97
C SER A 480 -11.16 -41.68 11.63
N ALA A 481 -12.42 -41.25 11.52
CA ALA A 481 -12.91 -40.08 12.23
C ALA A 481 -12.53 -40.23 13.71
N ALA A 482 -11.78 -39.26 14.23
CA ALA A 482 -11.38 -39.26 15.62
C ALA A 482 -12.65 -39.29 16.49
N GLU A 483 -12.67 -40.14 17.50
CA GLU A 483 -13.84 -40.33 18.36
C GLU A 483 -14.22 -39.01 19.05
N ASP A 484 -15.52 -38.80 19.28
CA ASP A 484 -16.05 -37.57 19.88
C ASP A 484 -15.46 -37.36 21.28
N PHE A 485 -14.52 -36.42 21.39
CA PHE A 485 -13.88 -36.06 22.65
C PHE A 485 -14.73 -35.03 23.42
N GLU A 486 -15.07 -35.34 24.66
CA GLU A 486 -15.88 -34.48 25.52
C GLU A 486 -14.98 -33.50 26.32
N PRO A 487 -15.01 -32.18 26.07
CA PRO A 487 -14.14 -31.20 26.73
C PRO A 487 -14.66 -30.77 28.11
N THR A 488 -15.40 -31.64 28.81
CA THR A 488 -15.83 -31.42 30.20
C THR A 488 -14.67 -31.70 31.15
N PRO A 489 -14.51 -30.92 32.22
CA PRO A 489 -13.41 -31.12 33.16
C PRO A 489 -13.39 -32.53 33.77
N GLU A 490 -14.55 -33.11 34.05
CA GLU A 490 -14.72 -34.46 34.59
C GLU A 490 -14.24 -35.54 33.62
N HIS A 491 -14.59 -35.43 32.33
CA HIS A 491 -14.10 -36.35 31.30
C HIS A 491 -12.58 -36.27 31.18
N ILE A 492 -12.04 -35.05 31.06
CA ILE A 492 -10.58 -34.81 30.99
C ILE A 492 -9.88 -35.41 32.22
N ASN A 493 -10.44 -35.23 33.42
CA ASN A 493 -9.84 -35.71 34.66
C ASN A 493 -9.79 -37.24 34.76
N ASN A 494 -10.83 -37.92 34.26
CA ASN A 494 -10.97 -39.37 34.30
C ASN A 494 -10.23 -40.07 33.15
N SER A 495 -10.10 -39.41 31.99
CA SER A 495 -9.39 -39.92 30.81
C SER A 495 -7.88 -39.67 30.84
N THR A 496 -7.36 -38.96 31.84
CA THR A 496 -5.91 -38.69 32.00
C THR A 496 -5.27 -39.61 33.03
N GLU A 497 -4.27 -40.39 32.60
CA GLU A 497 -3.42 -41.15 33.51
C GLU A 497 -2.41 -40.22 34.22
N ARG A 498 -2.29 -40.36 35.54
CA ARG A 498 -1.35 -39.60 36.38
C ARG A 498 -0.48 -40.56 37.20
N ASP A 499 0.83 -40.43 37.09
CA ASP A 499 1.80 -41.40 37.65
C ASP A 499 3.10 -40.71 38.12
N GLN A 500 3.93 -41.42 38.91
CA GLN A 500 5.23 -40.99 39.41
C GLN A 500 6.32 -42.03 39.09
N LEU A 501 6.97 -41.87 37.94
CA LEU A 501 7.97 -42.80 37.43
C LEU A 501 9.28 -42.66 38.22
N SER A 502 9.80 -43.74 38.79
CA SER A 502 11.06 -43.71 39.55
C SER A 502 12.27 -43.96 38.65
N LEU A 503 13.31 -43.11 38.77
CA LEU A 503 14.57 -43.26 38.01
C LEU A 503 15.59 -44.12 38.77
N SER A 504 15.81 -43.80 40.04
CA SER A 504 16.56 -44.58 41.03
C SER A 504 16.38 -43.93 42.41
N ASP A 505 16.75 -44.67 43.48
CA ASP A 505 16.70 -44.18 44.87
C ASP A 505 17.42 -42.84 45.08
N ASP A 506 18.43 -42.53 44.24
CA ASP A 506 19.23 -41.31 44.31
C ASP A 506 18.84 -40.24 43.27
N LEU A 507 18.32 -40.58 42.08
CA LEU A 507 18.01 -39.59 41.02
C LEU A 507 16.62 -38.95 41.14
N GLY A 508 15.65 -39.60 41.78
CA GLY A 508 14.30 -39.04 42.02
C GLY A 508 13.20 -39.59 41.09
N VAL A 509 12.15 -38.79 40.89
CA VAL A 509 10.91 -39.20 40.20
C VAL A 509 10.47 -38.22 39.12
N ILE A 510 9.88 -38.75 38.04
CA ILE A 510 9.20 -37.97 37.01
C ILE A 510 7.70 -38.00 37.29
N LYS A 511 7.08 -36.82 37.49
CA LYS A 511 5.61 -36.73 37.57
C LYS A 511 5.02 -36.61 36.16
N VAL A 512 4.05 -37.45 35.81
CA VAL A 512 3.43 -37.45 34.47
C VAL A 512 1.91 -37.23 34.50
N ALA A 513 1.38 -36.59 33.46
CA ALA A 513 -0.05 -36.54 33.13
C ALA A 513 -0.26 -36.81 31.64
N LEU A 514 -0.81 -37.98 31.32
CA LEU A 514 -0.92 -38.53 29.97
C LEU A 514 -2.40 -38.65 29.58
N LEU A 515 -2.83 -37.88 28.58
CA LEU A 515 -4.19 -37.91 28.02
C LEU A 515 -4.17 -38.49 26.59
N PRO A 516 -4.08 -39.82 26.45
CA PRO A 516 -4.13 -40.48 25.15
C PRO A 516 -5.55 -40.39 24.57
N LYS A 517 -5.68 -39.84 23.37
CA LYS A 517 -6.95 -39.81 22.62
C LYS A 517 -6.72 -39.80 21.11
N PRO A 518 -7.64 -40.34 20.27
CA PRO A 518 -7.54 -40.21 18.83
C PRO A 518 -7.49 -38.75 18.38
N THR A 519 -6.67 -38.45 17.37
CA THR A 519 -6.56 -37.12 16.76
C THR A 519 -6.47 -37.22 15.23
N ARG A 520 -6.83 -36.14 14.53
CA ARG A 520 -6.72 -36.10 13.08
C ARG A 520 -5.25 -36.01 12.66
N GLY A 521 -4.77 -37.00 11.91
CA GLY A 521 -3.36 -37.10 11.52
C GLY A 521 -2.45 -37.58 12.65
N ASP A 522 -3.03 -38.21 13.68
CA ASP A 522 -2.31 -38.83 14.80
C ASP A 522 -1.30 -37.91 15.50
N ARG A 523 -1.64 -36.62 15.63
CA ARG A 523 -0.81 -35.61 16.33
C ARG A 523 -0.85 -35.80 17.85
N VAL A 524 0.23 -35.35 18.50
CA VAL A 524 0.35 -35.28 19.95
C VAL A 524 1.11 -34.02 20.36
N ASN A 525 0.57 -33.31 21.34
CA ASN A 525 1.16 -32.14 21.98
C ASN A 525 1.74 -32.54 23.34
N ALA A 526 3.05 -32.43 23.51
CA ALA A 526 3.76 -32.78 24.74
C ALA A 526 4.59 -31.62 25.28
N ILE A 527 4.76 -31.53 26.61
CA ILE A 527 5.69 -30.60 27.25
C ILE A 527 6.48 -31.35 28.33
N LEU A 528 7.80 -31.18 28.29
CA LEU A 528 8.77 -31.68 29.26
C LEU A 528 9.33 -30.48 30.03
N SER A 529 9.30 -30.51 31.37
CA SER A 529 9.81 -29.44 32.24
C SER A 529 10.86 -30.02 33.19
N LEU A 530 12.05 -29.43 33.21
CA LEU A 530 13.14 -29.77 34.13
C LEU A 530 13.42 -28.57 35.02
N ARG A 531 13.33 -28.75 36.33
CA ARG A 531 13.40 -27.66 37.32
C ARG A 531 14.54 -27.92 38.29
N PHE A 532 15.33 -26.89 38.59
CA PHE A 532 16.60 -27.05 39.30
C PHE A 532 17.00 -25.79 40.09
N GLY A 533 17.76 -26.03 41.16
CA GLY A 533 18.36 -24.98 41.97
C GLY A 533 17.36 -24.17 42.80
N ASP A 534 17.94 -23.32 43.64
CA ASP A 534 17.26 -22.45 44.58
C ASP A 534 17.64 -20.97 44.32
N PRO A 535 16.90 -19.98 44.85
CA PRO A 535 17.17 -18.56 44.57
C PRO A 535 18.54 -18.04 45.05
N GLU A 536 19.20 -18.70 46.00
CA GLU A 536 20.55 -18.34 46.46
C GLU A 536 21.62 -18.92 45.50
N SER A 537 21.50 -20.20 45.14
CA SER A 537 22.43 -20.87 44.24
C SER A 537 22.42 -20.31 42.82
N LEU A 538 21.29 -19.72 42.41
CA LEU A 538 21.04 -19.13 41.08
C LEU A 538 21.33 -17.64 40.94
N LYS A 539 21.86 -16.96 41.98
CA LYS A 539 22.21 -15.53 41.89
C LYS A 539 23.11 -15.23 40.69
N GLY A 540 22.84 -14.12 40.02
CA GLY A 540 23.48 -13.68 38.78
C GLY A 540 23.06 -14.47 37.53
N SER A 541 22.30 -15.56 37.65
CA SER A 541 22.16 -16.54 36.56
C SER A 541 20.99 -16.30 35.59
N SER A 542 20.26 -15.18 35.70
CA SER A 542 19.02 -14.93 34.93
C SER A 542 19.22 -14.96 33.41
N PHE A 543 20.13 -14.12 32.88
CA PHE A 543 20.40 -14.08 31.44
C PHE A 543 21.01 -15.39 30.95
N ILE A 544 22.00 -15.95 31.66
CA ILE A 544 22.71 -17.15 31.22
C ILE A 544 21.80 -18.38 31.19
N GLY A 545 20.88 -18.57 32.14
CA GLY A 545 19.90 -19.66 32.07
C GLY A 545 19.01 -19.56 30.83
N SER A 546 18.57 -18.35 30.47
CA SER A 546 17.80 -18.12 29.23
C SER A 546 18.65 -18.35 27.97
N ALA A 547 19.95 -18.07 28.01
CA ALA A 547 20.87 -18.29 26.90
C ALA A 547 21.24 -19.76 26.73
N THR A 548 21.47 -20.50 27.81
CA THR A 548 21.64 -21.96 27.81
C THR A 548 20.42 -22.62 27.19
N ALA A 549 19.21 -22.32 27.69
CA ALA A 549 17.97 -22.87 27.15
C ALA A 549 17.79 -22.56 25.66
N SER A 550 18.06 -21.32 25.24
CA SER A 550 18.00 -20.90 23.83
C SER A 550 18.99 -21.64 22.91
N LEU A 551 20.12 -22.11 23.44
CA LEU A 551 21.23 -22.69 22.67
C LEU A 551 21.34 -24.22 22.76
N LEU A 552 20.49 -24.89 23.55
CA LEU A 552 20.43 -26.35 23.64
C LEU A 552 20.39 -27.05 22.26
N PRO A 553 19.46 -26.73 21.33
CA PRO A 553 19.37 -27.42 20.03
C PRO A 553 20.48 -27.04 19.03
N HIS A 554 21.49 -26.25 19.42
CA HIS A 554 22.56 -25.82 18.51
C HIS A 554 23.74 -26.80 18.40
N GLY A 555 23.73 -27.91 19.14
CA GLY A 555 24.69 -29.02 18.96
C GLY A 555 24.91 -29.84 20.23
N THR A 556 25.11 -31.15 20.06
CA THR A 556 25.50 -32.09 21.12
C THR A 556 26.90 -32.65 20.89
N THR A 557 27.42 -33.44 21.83
CA THR A 557 28.69 -34.16 21.69
C THR A 557 28.77 -35.07 20.46
N THR A 558 27.63 -35.45 19.86
CA THR A 558 27.57 -36.32 18.68
C THR A 558 26.85 -35.72 17.46
N LEU A 559 25.94 -34.75 17.63
CA LEU A 559 25.15 -34.16 16.56
C LEU A 559 25.43 -32.65 16.38
N SER A 560 25.62 -32.21 15.15
CA SER A 560 25.57 -30.77 14.83
C SER A 560 24.12 -30.27 14.80
N ARG A 561 23.92 -28.94 14.93
CA ARG A 561 22.60 -28.28 14.81
C ARG A 561 21.76 -28.79 13.64
N GLN A 562 22.38 -28.91 12.46
CA GLN A 562 21.67 -29.38 11.26
C GLN A 562 21.17 -30.81 11.43
N GLN A 563 21.97 -31.70 12.01
CA GLN A 563 21.58 -33.10 12.22
C GLN A 563 20.50 -33.25 13.30
N ILE A 564 20.41 -32.32 14.27
CA ILE A 564 19.30 -32.25 15.23
C ILE A 564 18.02 -31.87 14.47
N GLU A 565 18.06 -30.81 13.67
CA GLU A 565 16.92 -30.32 12.87
C GLU A 565 16.44 -31.34 11.83
N ASP A 566 17.37 -31.96 11.09
CA ASP A 566 17.11 -33.03 10.12
C ASP A 566 16.40 -34.20 10.81
N ARG A 567 16.86 -34.58 12.01
CA ARG A 567 16.32 -35.71 12.77
C ARG A 567 14.93 -35.41 13.36
N LEU A 568 14.69 -34.19 13.83
CA LEU A 568 13.34 -33.76 14.24
C LEU A 568 12.39 -33.71 13.03
N THR A 569 12.89 -33.31 11.86
CA THR A 569 12.13 -33.31 10.60
C THR A 569 11.75 -34.73 10.16
N GLU A 570 12.66 -35.71 10.22
CA GLU A 570 12.36 -37.13 9.99
C GLU A 570 11.22 -37.65 10.90
N LEU A 571 11.20 -37.18 12.15
CA LEU A 571 10.23 -37.54 13.19
C LEU A 571 8.95 -36.70 13.16
N GLN A 572 8.76 -35.85 12.14
CA GLN A 572 7.62 -34.93 11.99
C GLN A 572 7.38 -34.06 13.23
N ALA A 573 8.47 -33.77 13.96
CA ALA A 573 8.48 -33.15 15.27
C ALA A 573 8.88 -31.67 15.16
N SER A 574 8.03 -30.78 15.69
CA SER A 574 8.41 -29.41 16.02
C SER A 574 8.77 -29.37 17.51
N VAL A 575 9.89 -28.73 17.86
CA VAL A 575 10.38 -28.68 19.24
C VAL A 575 10.94 -27.29 19.55
N ASP A 576 10.39 -26.66 20.59
CA ASP A 576 10.85 -25.36 21.10
C ASP A 576 11.43 -25.52 22.51
N PHE A 577 12.62 -24.96 22.72
CA PHE A 577 13.31 -24.93 24.02
C PHE A 577 13.20 -23.52 24.62
N SER A 578 12.54 -23.43 25.78
CA SER A 578 12.34 -22.17 26.52
C SER A 578 12.81 -22.32 27.96
N GLY A 579 13.26 -21.24 28.61
CA GLY A 579 13.75 -21.38 29.99
C GLY A 579 14.43 -20.14 30.56
N GLY A 580 14.89 -20.28 31.80
CA GLY A 580 15.55 -19.24 32.58
C GLY A 580 16.48 -19.85 33.64
N ALA A 581 16.73 -19.13 34.73
CA ALA A 581 17.66 -19.60 35.76
C ALA A 581 17.17 -20.85 36.53
N ASN A 582 15.86 -21.00 36.77
CA ASN A 582 15.30 -21.99 37.71
C ASN A 582 14.70 -23.24 37.01
N GLY A 583 14.83 -23.33 35.69
CA GLY A 583 14.36 -24.47 34.88
C GLY A 583 14.32 -24.21 33.38
N VAL A 584 14.01 -25.27 32.63
CA VAL A 584 13.81 -25.30 31.17
C VAL A 584 12.53 -26.07 30.85
N GLU A 585 11.73 -25.56 29.92
CA GLU A 585 10.51 -26.18 29.40
C GLU A 585 10.61 -26.37 27.89
N ILE A 586 10.37 -27.60 27.46
CA ILE A 586 10.52 -28.05 26.08
C ILE A 586 9.14 -28.50 25.58
N SER A 587 8.54 -27.69 24.70
CA SER A 587 7.29 -28.05 24.03
C SER A 587 7.58 -28.80 22.74
N MET A 588 6.82 -29.86 22.49
CA MET A 588 6.99 -30.81 21.38
C MET A 588 5.64 -31.07 20.71
N GLU A 589 5.57 -30.98 19.39
CA GLU A 589 4.41 -31.44 18.61
C GLU A 589 4.84 -32.38 17.48
N THR A 590 4.40 -33.64 17.55
CA THR A 590 4.82 -34.74 16.66
C THR A 590 3.64 -35.67 16.38
N THR A 591 3.88 -36.86 15.81
CA THR A 591 2.87 -37.90 15.61
C THR A 591 3.08 -39.11 16.52
N LYS A 592 2.01 -39.90 16.68
CA LYS A 592 1.92 -41.11 17.52
C LYS A 592 3.14 -42.02 17.49
N ASP A 593 3.61 -42.35 16.29
CA ASP A 593 4.68 -43.34 16.09
C ASP A 593 6.08 -42.77 16.38
N HIS A 594 6.20 -41.46 16.59
CA HIS A 594 7.48 -40.76 16.73
C HIS A 594 7.73 -40.12 18.12
N LEU A 595 6.71 -39.94 18.97
CA LEU A 595 6.88 -39.21 20.26
C LEU A 595 7.98 -39.79 21.17
N ALA A 596 8.07 -41.12 21.29
CA ALA A 596 9.09 -41.76 22.11
C ALA A 596 10.52 -41.55 21.56
N GLU A 597 10.66 -41.43 20.24
CA GLU A 597 11.94 -41.21 19.56
C GLU A 597 12.34 -39.73 19.53
N ALA A 598 11.36 -38.83 19.37
CA ALA A 598 11.53 -37.38 19.54
C ALA A 598 11.94 -37.03 20.98
N LEU A 599 11.34 -37.68 21.99
CA LEU A 599 11.78 -37.59 23.39
C LEU A 599 13.24 -38.01 23.57
N ALA A 600 13.70 -39.07 22.90
CA ALA A 600 15.09 -39.50 22.98
C ALA A 600 16.06 -38.45 22.39
N VAL A 601 15.69 -37.81 21.27
CA VAL A 601 16.47 -36.69 20.68
C VAL A 601 16.50 -35.48 21.61
N VAL A 602 15.35 -35.10 22.19
CA VAL A 602 15.27 -34.00 23.17
C VAL A 602 16.09 -34.28 24.42
N ILE A 603 16.13 -35.53 24.88
CA ILE A 603 16.92 -35.92 26.05
C ILE A 603 18.43 -35.98 25.72
N ASP A 604 18.86 -36.39 24.51
CA ASP A 604 20.26 -36.22 24.08
C ASP A 604 20.67 -34.74 24.09
N VAL A 605 19.84 -33.88 23.49
CA VAL A 605 20.03 -32.43 23.49
C VAL A 605 20.13 -31.84 24.91
N LEU A 606 19.28 -32.29 25.84
CA LEU A 606 19.34 -31.87 27.25
C LEU A 606 20.58 -32.39 27.99
N ARG A 607 21.08 -33.58 27.64
CA ARG A 607 22.21 -34.24 28.32
C ARG A 607 23.57 -33.80 27.82
N GLU A 608 23.70 -33.57 26.52
CA GLU A 608 24.98 -33.55 25.79
C GLU A 608 25.27 -32.23 25.03
N ALA A 609 24.47 -31.18 25.25
CA ALA A 609 24.66 -29.87 24.59
C ALA A 609 26.08 -29.31 24.76
N ASN A 610 26.73 -28.94 23.64
CA ASN A 610 28.13 -28.48 23.62
C ASN A 610 28.30 -26.99 23.26
N PHE A 611 27.19 -26.29 22.97
CA PHE A 611 27.11 -24.83 22.73
C PHE A 611 28.18 -24.29 21.76
N PRO A 612 28.21 -24.70 20.48
CA PRO A 612 29.32 -24.38 19.58
C PRO A 612 29.59 -22.88 19.47
N ALA A 613 30.86 -22.45 19.57
CA ALA A 613 31.23 -21.03 19.56
C ALA A 613 30.64 -20.24 18.37
N ALA A 614 30.65 -20.82 17.16
CA ALA A 614 30.08 -20.21 15.96
C ALA A 614 28.55 -20.09 15.97
N GLU A 615 27.84 -20.84 16.83
CA GLU A 615 26.40 -20.69 17.09
C GLU A 615 26.14 -19.67 18.20
N LEU A 616 26.98 -19.61 19.23
CA LEU A 616 26.97 -18.55 20.24
C LEU A 616 27.20 -17.17 19.60
N ASP A 617 28.14 -17.03 18.68
CA ASP A 617 28.42 -15.76 17.98
C ASP A 617 27.20 -15.29 17.17
N LYS A 618 26.52 -16.21 16.46
CA LYS A 618 25.26 -15.93 15.75
C LYS A 618 24.15 -15.49 16.72
N TYR A 619 24.00 -16.20 17.84
CA TYR A 619 23.02 -15.86 18.88
C TYR A 619 23.29 -14.47 19.48
N LYS A 620 24.55 -14.16 19.81
CA LYS A 620 24.96 -12.83 20.30
C LYS A 620 24.61 -11.74 19.29
N ALA A 621 24.99 -11.90 18.02
CA ALA A 621 24.65 -10.96 16.95
C ALA A 621 23.12 -10.76 16.74
N GLN A 622 22.34 -11.84 16.84
CA GLN A 622 20.88 -11.77 16.75
C GLN A 622 20.24 -11.06 17.95
N ARG A 623 20.72 -11.31 19.18
CA ARG A 623 20.21 -10.66 20.41
C ARG A 623 20.61 -9.18 20.47
N LEU A 624 21.82 -8.82 20.04
CA LEU A 624 22.27 -7.42 19.92
C LEU A 624 21.42 -6.64 18.90
N THR A 625 21.21 -7.20 17.69
CA THR A 625 20.32 -6.60 16.69
C THR A 625 18.89 -6.39 17.23
N ARG A 626 18.37 -7.37 18.00
CA ARG A 626 17.05 -7.25 18.65
C ARG A 626 16.99 -6.10 19.66
N ILE A 627 18.01 -5.92 20.49
CA ILE A 627 18.11 -4.77 21.41
C ILE A 627 18.21 -3.45 20.63
N SER A 628 19.07 -3.38 19.61
CA SER A 628 19.26 -2.18 18.78
C SER A 628 17.93 -1.67 18.21
N ASN A 629 17.12 -2.57 17.64
CA ASN A 629 15.80 -2.23 17.14
C ASN A 629 14.85 -1.80 18.28
N ALA A 630 14.79 -2.61 19.35
CA ALA A 630 13.91 -2.39 20.50
C ALA A 630 14.13 -1.05 21.22
N ARG A 631 15.37 -0.53 21.24
CA ARG A 631 15.70 0.82 21.76
C ARG A 631 14.94 1.95 21.06
N THR A 632 14.33 1.71 19.89
CA THR A 632 13.54 2.72 19.16
C THR A 632 12.03 2.39 19.10
N GLU A 633 11.60 1.19 19.49
CA GLU A 633 10.20 0.78 19.31
C GLU A 633 9.32 1.20 20.51
N PRO A 634 8.25 1.99 20.31
CA PRO A 634 7.44 2.54 21.41
C PRO A 634 6.94 1.50 22.42
N SER A 635 6.48 0.34 21.95
CA SER A 635 5.99 -0.73 22.82
C SER A 635 7.11 -1.39 23.64
N ALA A 636 8.31 -1.51 23.07
CA ALA A 636 9.46 -2.08 23.77
C ALA A 636 9.99 -1.13 24.84
N VAL A 637 10.19 0.16 24.52
CA VAL A 637 10.69 1.14 25.50
C VAL A 637 9.69 1.40 26.63
N ALA A 638 8.38 1.49 26.34
CA ALA A 638 7.35 1.67 27.36
C ALA A 638 7.26 0.46 28.32
N THR A 639 7.30 -0.76 27.77
CA THR A 639 7.28 -1.99 28.59
C THR A 639 8.55 -2.12 29.43
N GLN A 640 9.71 -1.78 28.86
CA GLN A 640 11.00 -1.82 29.54
C GLN A 640 11.06 -0.86 30.73
N GLU A 641 10.66 0.40 30.55
CA GLU A 641 10.72 1.42 31.61
C GLU A 641 9.65 1.18 32.69
N LEU A 642 8.44 0.76 32.32
CA LEU A 642 7.41 0.38 33.29
C LEU A 642 7.82 -0.84 34.11
N GLY A 643 8.37 -1.89 33.47
CA GLY A 643 8.94 -3.03 34.19
C GLY A 643 10.12 -2.64 35.09
N ARG A 644 10.93 -1.67 34.67
CA ARG A 644 12.05 -1.13 35.46
C ARG A 644 11.60 -0.34 36.69
N HIS A 645 10.45 0.32 36.65
CA HIS A 645 9.80 0.96 37.80
C HIS A 645 9.18 -0.06 38.77
N LEU A 646 8.48 -1.07 38.26
CA LEU A 646 7.82 -2.11 39.06
C LEU A 646 8.79 -3.09 39.76
N ASN A 647 10.03 -3.20 39.26
CA ASN A 647 11.05 -4.06 39.83
C ASN A 647 11.49 -3.61 41.24
N THR A 648 11.16 -4.39 42.26
CA THR A 648 11.71 -4.26 43.63
C THR A 648 12.95 -5.13 43.89
N TRP A 649 13.20 -6.13 43.04
CA TRP A 649 14.29 -7.10 43.21
C TRP A 649 15.69 -6.46 43.01
N PRO A 650 16.72 -6.86 43.78
CA PRO A 650 18.07 -6.32 43.66
C PRO A 650 18.81 -6.86 42.42
N LYS A 651 19.80 -6.11 41.91
CA LYS A 651 20.64 -6.59 40.79
C LYS A 651 21.36 -7.88 41.18
N GLY A 652 21.19 -8.92 40.36
CA GLY A 652 21.69 -10.27 40.61
C GLY A 652 20.64 -11.24 41.17
N ASP A 653 19.45 -10.78 41.54
CA ASP A 653 18.28 -11.64 41.71
C ASP A 653 17.82 -12.20 40.35
N ILE A 654 17.24 -13.41 40.31
CA ILE A 654 16.77 -13.98 39.04
C ILE A 654 15.50 -13.30 38.50
N ARG A 655 14.73 -12.64 39.37
CA ARG A 655 13.53 -11.83 39.05
C ARG A 655 13.88 -10.38 38.68
N TYR A 656 15.16 -10.02 38.65
CA TYR A 656 15.60 -8.67 38.28
C TYR A 656 15.29 -8.35 36.81
N THR A 657 14.72 -7.18 36.55
CA THR A 657 14.45 -6.65 35.20
C THR A 657 15.63 -5.77 34.74
N PRO A 658 16.58 -6.28 33.94
CA PRO A 658 17.73 -5.48 33.49
C PRO A 658 17.29 -4.36 32.53
N SER A 659 18.09 -3.30 32.42
CA SER A 659 17.96 -2.31 31.34
C SER A 659 18.44 -2.87 29.99
N PHE A 660 18.22 -2.12 28.90
CA PHE A 660 18.81 -2.45 27.59
C PHE A 660 20.35 -2.49 27.64
N ASP A 661 20.99 -1.56 28.35
CA ASP A 661 22.46 -1.50 28.48
C ASP A 661 23.01 -2.68 29.29
N GLU A 662 22.35 -3.05 30.38
CA GLU A 662 22.72 -4.23 31.19
C GLU A 662 22.49 -5.54 30.44
N SER A 663 21.46 -5.59 29.59
CA SER A 663 21.18 -6.73 28.72
C SER A 663 22.24 -6.85 27.62
N GLU A 664 22.67 -5.73 27.04
CA GLU A 664 23.75 -5.66 26.05
C GLU A 664 25.11 -6.02 26.66
N GLU A 665 25.43 -5.53 27.86
CA GLU A 665 26.60 -5.96 28.65
C GLU A 665 26.58 -7.48 28.86
N SER A 666 25.45 -8.03 29.33
CA SER A 666 25.28 -9.47 29.59
C SER A 666 25.43 -10.34 28.34
N ILE A 667 24.91 -9.90 27.19
CA ILE A 667 25.11 -10.59 25.90
C ILE A 667 26.57 -10.56 25.49
N ASN A 668 27.22 -9.40 25.58
CA ASN A 668 28.61 -9.22 25.17
C ASN A 668 29.58 -10.04 26.04
N SER A 669 29.36 -10.10 27.36
CA SER A 669 30.21 -10.87 28.28
C SER A 669 30.08 -12.39 28.18
N LEU A 670 28.95 -12.92 27.68
CA LEU A 670 28.67 -14.36 27.64
C LEU A 670 29.67 -15.15 26.80
N THR A 671 30.25 -16.21 27.37
CA THR A 671 31.16 -17.15 26.68
C THR A 671 30.59 -18.58 26.64
N GLN A 672 31.18 -19.43 25.79
CA GLN A 672 30.86 -20.87 25.75
C GLN A 672 31.20 -21.58 27.08
N ALA A 673 32.25 -21.15 27.78
CA ALA A 673 32.66 -21.75 29.05
C ALA A 673 31.62 -21.51 30.15
N ASP A 674 30.97 -20.35 30.17
CA ASP A 674 29.92 -20.06 31.13
C ASP A 674 28.68 -20.94 30.87
N LEU A 675 28.29 -21.11 29.60
CA LEU A 675 27.15 -21.94 29.20
C LEU A 675 27.36 -23.41 29.60
N LEU A 676 28.56 -23.95 29.35
CA LEU A 676 28.95 -25.29 29.77
C LEU A 676 28.93 -25.41 31.30
N ALA A 677 29.53 -24.46 32.03
CA ALA A 677 29.54 -24.49 33.50
C ALA A 677 28.14 -24.37 34.12
N PHE A 678 27.22 -23.60 33.52
CA PHE A 678 25.83 -23.53 33.95
C PHE A 678 25.10 -24.85 33.67
N HIS A 679 25.28 -25.44 32.48
CA HIS A 679 24.71 -26.73 32.12
C HIS A 679 25.19 -27.85 33.05
N GLU A 680 26.51 -28.01 33.20
CA GLU A 680 27.14 -29.02 34.09
C GLU A 680 26.64 -28.92 35.54
N ARG A 681 26.49 -27.70 36.06
CA ARG A 681 26.09 -27.44 37.45
C ARG A 681 24.60 -27.67 37.73
N PHE A 682 23.72 -27.37 36.76
CA PHE A 682 22.27 -27.30 37.02
C PHE A 682 21.41 -28.31 36.26
N TYR A 683 21.77 -28.66 35.02
CA TYR A 683 21.00 -29.64 34.25
C TYR A 683 21.30 -31.05 34.77
N GLY A 684 20.25 -31.84 35.02
CA GLY A 684 20.35 -33.19 35.56
C GLY A 684 18.98 -33.80 35.84
N ALA A 685 18.97 -35.05 36.31
CA ALA A 685 17.77 -35.71 36.84
C ALA A 685 17.43 -35.19 38.25
N GLY A 686 16.16 -34.94 38.53
CA GLY A 686 15.71 -34.28 39.76
C GLY A 686 14.20 -34.02 39.73
N ASP A 687 13.78 -32.75 39.76
CA ASP A 687 12.38 -32.38 39.57
C ASP A 687 12.07 -32.31 38.06
N ILE A 688 11.58 -33.43 37.52
CA ILE A 688 11.19 -33.57 36.11
C ILE A 688 9.68 -33.79 36.03
N ARG A 689 9.06 -33.16 35.04
CA ARG A 689 7.64 -33.31 34.74
C ARG A 689 7.38 -33.45 33.27
N PHE A 690 6.33 -34.19 32.96
CA PHE A 690 5.92 -34.39 31.58
C PHE A 690 4.39 -34.40 31.48
N SER A 691 3.86 -33.77 30.44
CA SER A 691 2.47 -33.97 30.04
C SER A 691 2.37 -34.19 28.53
N ALA A 692 1.42 -35.01 28.10
CA ALA A 692 1.10 -35.21 26.69
C ALA A 692 -0.41 -35.40 26.48
N THR A 693 -0.93 -34.81 25.39
CA THR A 693 -2.32 -34.92 24.94
C THR A 693 -2.35 -35.23 23.45
N GLY A 694 -3.09 -36.26 23.05
CA GLY A 694 -3.29 -36.65 21.65
C GLY A 694 -3.04 -38.13 21.36
N SER A 695 -2.74 -38.49 20.11
CA SER A 695 -2.47 -39.88 19.73
C SER A 695 -1.05 -40.29 20.16
N PHE A 696 -0.89 -41.18 21.14
CA PHE A 696 0.40 -41.79 21.52
C PHE A 696 0.19 -43.12 22.27
N ASP A 697 1.27 -43.86 22.52
CA ASP A 697 1.31 -45.00 23.44
C ASP A 697 1.87 -44.55 24.81
N PRO A 698 1.07 -44.54 25.90
CA PRO A 698 1.53 -44.13 27.22
C PRO A 698 2.71 -44.95 27.75
N GLU A 699 2.74 -46.26 27.54
CA GLU A 699 3.78 -47.14 28.08
C GLU A 699 5.11 -46.93 27.35
N ALA A 700 5.07 -46.75 26.03
CA ALA A 700 6.25 -46.39 25.24
C ALA A 700 6.83 -45.03 25.69
N VAL A 701 5.97 -44.05 26.01
CA VAL A 701 6.38 -42.72 26.50
C VAL A 701 6.96 -42.78 27.91
N LYS A 702 6.30 -43.45 28.87
CA LYS A 702 6.83 -43.68 30.22
C LYS A 702 8.20 -44.35 30.17
N LYS A 703 8.34 -45.38 29.32
CA LYS A 703 9.60 -46.10 29.13
C LYS A 703 10.70 -45.18 28.57
N ALA A 704 10.42 -44.41 27.53
CA ALA A 704 11.40 -43.49 26.93
C ALA A 704 11.87 -42.42 27.92
N LEU A 705 10.97 -41.88 28.76
CA LEU A 705 11.32 -40.95 29.83
C LEU A 705 12.26 -41.59 30.87
N VAL A 706 11.94 -42.80 31.35
CA VAL A 706 12.77 -43.50 32.34
C VAL A 706 14.13 -43.89 31.76
N GLU A 707 14.18 -44.51 30.58
CA GLU A 707 15.43 -44.92 29.94
C GLU A 707 16.31 -43.72 29.59
N GLY A 708 15.72 -42.62 29.08
CA GLY A 708 16.45 -41.41 28.70
C GLY A 708 17.12 -40.69 29.87
N PHE A 709 16.48 -40.62 31.04
CA PHE A 709 17.05 -39.96 32.23
C PHE A 709 17.87 -40.90 33.13
N THR A 710 17.77 -42.22 32.94
CA THR A 710 18.59 -43.20 33.67
C THR A 710 20.09 -42.94 33.46
N GLY A 711 20.86 -43.02 34.55
CA GLY A 711 22.31 -42.86 34.53
C GLY A 711 22.82 -41.46 34.19
N TRP A 712 21.96 -40.44 34.19
CA TRP A 712 22.40 -39.05 34.12
C TRP A 712 22.80 -38.51 35.51
N ARG A 713 23.39 -37.31 35.55
CA ARG A 713 23.80 -36.65 36.81
C ARG A 713 22.59 -36.10 37.56
N LYS A 714 22.66 -36.04 38.89
CA LYS A 714 21.61 -35.44 39.73
C LYS A 714 21.67 -33.91 39.67
N ALA A 715 20.53 -33.25 39.43
CA ALA A 715 20.39 -31.80 39.48
C ALA A 715 20.40 -31.26 40.93
N PRO A 716 20.80 -30.00 41.16
CA PRO A 716 20.58 -29.31 42.43
C PRO A 716 19.09 -29.26 42.77
N ALA A 717 18.76 -29.44 44.07
CA ALA A 717 17.39 -29.45 44.55
C ALA A 717 16.65 -28.16 44.13
N PHE A 718 15.40 -28.33 43.67
CA PHE A 718 14.58 -27.22 43.21
C PHE A 718 13.89 -26.50 44.38
N GLU A 719 14.04 -25.18 44.43
CA GLU A 719 13.17 -24.27 45.18
C GLU A 719 12.69 -23.16 44.23
N ARG A 720 11.37 -22.94 44.16
CA ARG A 720 10.78 -21.88 43.32
C ARG A 720 11.07 -20.52 43.93
N ALA A 721 11.60 -19.57 43.15
CA ALA A 721 11.59 -18.17 43.54
C ALA A 721 10.15 -17.65 43.71
N ALA A 722 9.75 -17.35 44.95
CA ALA A 722 8.45 -16.78 45.28
C ALA A 722 8.33 -15.31 44.80
N ASP A 723 7.15 -14.89 44.36
CA ASP A 723 6.91 -13.52 43.86
C ASP A 723 5.73 -12.88 44.62
N PRO A 724 5.87 -12.66 45.94
CA PRO A 724 4.80 -12.11 46.78
C PRO A 724 4.45 -10.67 46.40
N TYR A 725 3.17 -10.32 46.56
CA TYR A 725 2.69 -8.96 46.34
C TYR A 725 3.52 -7.94 47.14
N GLN A 726 3.95 -6.88 46.44
CA GLN A 726 4.63 -5.74 47.00
C GLN A 726 3.91 -4.47 46.53
N ALA A 727 3.71 -3.53 47.46
CA ALA A 727 3.09 -2.25 47.15
C ALA A 727 4.12 -1.33 46.46
N ILE A 728 3.78 -0.86 45.27
CA ILE A 728 4.58 0.07 44.46
C ILE A 728 3.87 1.44 44.47
N GLU A 729 4.64 2.53 44.50
CA GLU A 729 4.10 3.88 44.34
C GLU A 729 3.77 4.13 42.85
N SER A 730 2.60 4.70 42.55
CA SER A 730 2.19 4.95 41.17
C SER A 730 3.05 6.02 40.51
N ALA A 731 3.51 5.74 39.28
CA ALA A 731 4.28 6.68 38.46
C ALA A 731 3.75 6.73 37.03
N HIS A 732 3.81 7.92 36.42
CA HIS A 732 3.41 8.15 35.04
C HIS A 732 4.64 8.56 34.23
N LEU A 733 5.12 7.65 33.38
CA LEU A 733 6.35 7.79 32.59
C LEU A 733 6.01 8.27 31.16
N THR A 734 6.79 9.23 30.63
CA THR A 734 6.59 9.77 29.27
C THR A 734 7.89 9.76 28.47
N ILE A 735 8.00 8.78 27.58
CA ILE A 735 9.18 8.45 26.79
C ILE A 735 9.03 9.07 25.39
N ASP A 736 10.11 9.66 24.88
CA ASP A 736 10.12 10.26 23.55
C ASP A 736 10.59 9.25 22.49
N THR A 737 9.84 9.11 21.41
CA THR A 737 10.16 8.21 20.29
C THR A 737 10.00 8.95 18.96
N PRO A 738 10.97 9.80 18.57
CA PRO A 738 10.86 10.65 17.39
C PRO A 738 10.68 9.86 16.08
N ASP A 739 10.07 10.52 15.11
CA ASP A 739 9.73 10.03 13.76
C ASP A 739 8.74 8.86 13.70
N LYS A 740 8.41 8.19 14.81
CA LYS A 740 7.45 7.08 14.83
C LYS A 740 6.03 7.55 14.48
N ALA A 741 5.31 6.73 13.72
CA ALA A 741 3.95 7.01 13.26
C ALA A 741 2.85 6.56 14.25
N ASN A 742 3.18 5.65 15.18
CA ASN A 742 2.29 5.19 16.24
C ASN A 742 2.96 5.43 17.60
N ALA A 743 2.15 5.72 18.61
CA ALA A 743 2.50 5.70 20.01
C ALA A 743 2.01 4.39 20.66
N PHE A 744 2.53 4.10 21.85
CA PHE A 744 2.09 2.98 22.69
C PHE A 744 1.80 3.46 24.11
N TYR A 745 0.67 3.00 24.66
CA TYR A 745 0.29 3.25 26.04
C TYR A 745 0.16 1.92 26.79
N ILE A 746 0.72 1.84 27.99
CA ILE A 746 0.58 0.70 28.89
C ILE A 746 0.48 1.14 30.35
N GLU A 747 -0.41 0.51 31.10
CA GLU A 747 -0.61 0.68 32.53
C GLU A 747 -0.54 -0.67 33.23
N ASN A 748 -0.03 -0.71 34.46
CA ASN A 748 -0.03 -1.90 35.30
C ASN A 748 -0.35 -1.55 36.77
N LEU A 749 -1.17 -2.39 37.39
CA LEU A 749 -1.50 -2.40 38.81
C LEU A 749 -1.12 -3.76 39.41
N PRO A 750 -0.14 -3.80 40.35
CA PRO A 750 0.08 -4.94 41.21
C PRO A 750 -1.10 -5.14 42.17
N VAL A 751 -1.60 -6.36 42.28
CA VAL A 751 -2.84 -6.72 43.01
C VAL A 751 -2.55 -7.85 44.01
N ASN A 752 -3.04 -7.69 45.25
CA ASN A 752 -2.93 -8.69 46.31
C ASN A 752 -4.07 -9.72 46.21
N LEU A 753 -3.91 -10.71 45.32
CA LEU A 753 -4.90 -11.74 44.98
C LEU A 753 -4.23 -13.05 44.57
N GLN A 754 -4.74 -14.19 45.07
CA GLN A 754 -4.38 -15.54 44.62
C GLN A 754 -5.56 -16.17 43.88
N ASP A 755 -5.30 -17.11 42.97
CA ASP A 755 -6.37 -17.82 42.25
C ASP A 755 -7.28 -18.70 43.14
N THR A 756 -6.88 -18.93 44.40
CA THR A 756 -7.65 -19.61 45.45
C THR A 756 -8.56 -18.70 46.27
N SER A 757 -8.61 -17.41 45.98
CA SER A 757 -9.46 -16.44 46.70
C SER A 757 -10.90 -16.43 46.16
N ASP A 758 -11.89 -16.30 47.05
CA ASP A 758 -13.30 -16.08 46.69
C ASP A 758 -13.50 -14.91 45.69
N ASP A 759 -12.62 -13.91 45.74
CA ASP A 759 -12.64 -12.74 44.86
C ASP A 759 -12.05 -12.98 43.45
N PHE A 760 -11.33 -14.09 43.23
CA PHE A 760 -10.68 -14.38 41.95
C PHE A 760 -11.68 -14.50 40.81
N VAL A 761 -12.72 -15.32 40.99
CA VAL A 761 -13.69 -15.63 39.92
C VAL A 761 -14.53 -14.40 39.53
N PRO A 762 -15.04 -13.57 40.46
CA PRO A 762 -15.63 -12.27 40.13
C PRO A 762 -14.69 -11.32 39.37
N LEU A 763 -13.40 -11.23 39.76
CA LEU A 763 -12.45 -10.32 39.11
C LEU A 763 -11.99 -10.81 37.73
N TYR A 764 -11.92 -12.13 37.53
CA TYR A 764 -11.66 -12.75 36.22
C TYR A 764 -12.76 -12.42 35.21
N LEU A 765 -14.03 -12.53 35.61
CA LEU A 765 -15.16 -12.07 34.78
C LEU A 765 -15.13 -10.55 34.56
N ALA A 766 -14.76 -9.75 35.57
CA ALA A 766 -14.62 -8.31 35.41
C ALA A 766 -13.53 -7.92 34.40
N ASN A 767 -12.38 -8.60 34.38
CA ASN A 767 -11.36 -8.38 33.35
C ASN A 767 -11.90 -8.70 31.95
N TYR A 768 -12.70 -9.78 31.83
CA TYR A 768 -13.32 -10.17 30.57
C TYR A 768 -14.21 -9.05 30.01
N LEU A 769 -15.13 -8.54 30.85
CA LEU A 769 -16.05 -7.45 30.51
C LEU A 769 -15.37 -6.10 30.34
N LEU A 770 -14.26 -5.84 31.05
CA LEU A 770 -13.52 -4.58 30.96
C LEU A 770 -12.74 -4.44 29.65
N GLY A 771 -11.95 -5.46 29.27
CA GLY A 771 -11.04 -5.31 28.13
C GLY A 771 -10.48 -6.60 27.50
N GLN A 772 -11.01 -7.79 27.81
CA GLN A 772 -10.45 -9.01 27.21
C GLN A 772 -11.12 -9.38 25.88
N SER A 773 -12.42 -9.14 25.72
CA SER A 773 -13.20 -9.51 24.53
C SER A 773 -13.40 -8.36 23.52
N GLU A 774 -13.76 -8.71 22.30
CA GLU A 774 -14.23 -7.82 21.23
C GLU A 774 -15.62 -7.21 21.50
N THR A 775 -16.21 -7.49 22.67
CA THR A 775 -17.46 -6.90 23.17
C THR A 775 -17.27 -6.12 24.47
N SER A 776 -16.04 -6.02 24.97
CA SER A 776 -15.71 -5.41 26.26
C SER A 776 -15.82 -3.88 26.24
N ARG A 777 -15.96 -3.28 27.42
CA ARG A 777 -16.17 -1.83 27.55
C ARG A 777 -15.05 -0.99 26.95
N LEU A 778 -13.78 -1.27 27.26
CA LEU A 778 -12.64 -0.54 26.68
C LEU A 778 -12.59 -0.69 25.14
N TRP A 779 -12.90 -1.87 24.61
CA TRP A 779 -12.95 -2.11 23.16
C TRP A 779 -14.07 -1.29 22.49
N ASN A 780 -15.28 -1.34 23.04
CA ASN A 780 -16.41 -0.57 22.52
C ASN A 780 -16.20 0.94 22.64
N ARG A 781 -15.65 1.42 23.76
CA ARG A 781 -15.37 2.85 24.00
C ARG A 781 -14.25 3.36 23.10
N VAL A 782 -13.05 2.77 23.17
CA VAL A 782 -11.84 3.32 22.53
C VAL A 782 -11.77 3.00 21.03
N ARG A 783 -12.10 1.76 20.62
CA ARG A 783 -12.00 1.33 19.21
C ARG A 783 -13.30 1.60 18.44
N VAL A 784 -14.45 1.16 18.95
CA VAL A 784 -15.72 1.21 18.19
C VAL A 784 -16.35 2.60 18.21
N THR A 785 -16.35 3.30 19.36
CA THR A 785 -17.01 4.60 19.53
C THR A 785 -16.09 5.77 19.19
N GLU A 786 -14.89 5.82 19.78
CA GLU A 786 -13.99 6.98 19.68
C GLU A 786 -12.93 6.86 18.55
N GLY A 787 -12.73 5.66 17.98
CA GLY A 787 -11.82 5.41 16.86
C GLY A 787 -10.33 5.62 17.14
N LEU A 788 -9.90 5.65 18.42
CA LEU A 788 -8.56 6.09 18.82
C LEU A 788 -7.48 5.03 18.69
N SER A 789 -7.86 3.75 18.70
CA SER A 789 -6.95 2.61 18.73
C SER A 789 -7.50 1.41 17.96
N TYR A 790 -6.62 0.67 17.29
CA TYR A 790 -6.98 -0.61 16.68
C TYR A 790 -6.94 -1.77 17.69
N ASP A 791 -6.05 -1.77 18.68
CA ASP A 791 -6.02 -2.79 19.72
C ASP A 791 -5.85 -2.14 21.09
N VAL A 792 -6.87 -2.31 21.92
CA VAL A 792 -6.91 -1.95 23.34
C VAL A 792 -7.31 -3.20 24.10
N ARG A 793 -6.57 -3.54 25.16
CA ARG A 793 -6.82 -4.77 25.93
C ARG A 793 -6.62 -4.57 27.43
N SER A 794 -7.32 -5.38 28.21
CA SER A 794 -7.11 -5.57 29.65
C SER A 794 -6.81 -7.04 29.95
N ARG A 795 -5.74 -7.28 30.72
CA ARG A 795 -5.28 -8.62 31.11
C ARG A 795 -5.00 -8.68 32.61
N LEU A 796 -5.70 -9.57 33.30
CA LEU A 796 -5.45 -9.92 34.69
C LEU A 796 -4.66 -11.24 34.75
N ASN A 797 -3.44 -11.21 35.28
CA ASN A 797 -2.60 -12.38 35.52
C ASN A 797 -2.56 -12.63 37.03
N VAL A 798 -2.93 -13.82 37.51
CA VAL A 798 -3.06 -14.14 38.95
C VAL A 798 -2.15 -15.31 39.30
N SER A 799 -1.36 -15.20 40.37
CA SER A 799 -0.52 -16.30 40.86
C SER A 799 -1.37 -17.42 41.48
N SER A 800 -0.86 -18.64 41.33
CA SER A 800 -1.45 -19.83 41.96
C SER A 800 -0.75 -20.22 43.27
N TYR A 801 0.40 -19.61 43.59
CA TYR A 801 1.24 -19.99 44.73
C TYR A 801 1.14 -19.01 45.91
N GLU A 802 1.04 -17.72 45.62
CA GLU A 802 0.97 -16.63 46.60
C GLU A 802 -0.13 -15.63 46.23
N PRO A 803 -0.62 -14.79 47.17
CA PRO A 803 -1.52 -13.70 46.83
C PRO A 803 -0.74 -12.57 46.15
N SER A 804 -0.58 -12.71 44.84
CA SER A 804 0.15 -11.80 43.96
C SER A 804 -0.43 -11.90 42.54
N ALA A 805 -0.77 -10.76 41.96
CA ALA A 805 -1.39 -10.64 40.65
C ALA A 805 -0.99 -9.32 39.97
N ASN A 806 -1.13 -9.26 38.66
CA ASN A 806 -0.80 -8.11 37.84
C ASN A 806 -1.94 -7.83 36.86
N TRP A 807 -2.58 -6.66 36.98
CA TRP A 807 -3.61 -6.19 36.07
C TRP A 807 -3.00 -5.16 35.12
N THR A 808 -2.94 -5.48 33.82
CA THR A 808 -2.35 -4.63 32.78
C THR A 808 -3.43 -4.15 31.83
N ILE A 809 -3.37 -2.88 31.42
CA ILE A 809 -4.13 -2.29 30.31
C ILE A 809 -3.13 -1.77 29.29
N TYR A 810 -3.37 -1.93 27.99
CA TYR A 810 -2.54 -1.32 26.95
C TYR A 810 -3.36 -0.91 25.72
N ALA A 811 -2.81 0.01 24.91
CA ALA A 811 -3.35 0.41 23.61
C ALA A 811 -2.26 0.91 22.63
N ILE A 812 -2.54 0.81 21.33
CA ILE A 812 -1.72 1.38 20.22
C ILE A 812 -2.52 2.48 19.52
N HIS A 813 -1.97 3.69 19.37
CA HIS A 813 -2.70 4.86 18.86
C HIS A 813 -1.81 5.83 18.07
N ALA A 814 -2.43 6.77 17.35
CA ALA A 814 -1.71 7.87 16.72
C ALA A 814 -1.21 8.88 17.80
N PRO A 815 0.05 9.35 17.80
CA PRO A 815 0.63 10.18 18.87
C PRO A 815 -0.20 11.41 19.26
N GLU A 816 -0.85 12.05 18.29
CA GLU A 816 -1.75 13.21 18.42
C GLU A 816 -2.89 12.94 19.40
N ASN A 817 -3.38 11.70 19.46
CA ASN A 817 -4.53 11.30 20.28
C ASN A 817 -4.17 10.89 21.71
N SER A 818 -2.90 11.00 22.13
CA SER A 818 -2.41 10.45 23.41
C SER A 818 -3.22 10.90 24.63
N GLN A 819 -3.43 12.22 24.79
CA GLN A 819 -4.18 12.75 25.95
C GLN A 819 -5.64 12.30 25.93
N LYS A 820 -6.28 12.26 24.75
CA LYS A 820 -7.67 11.82 24.60
C LYS A 820 -7.81 10.33 24.92
N LEU A 821 -6.88 9.49 24.48
CA LEU A 821 -6.86 8.06 24.81
C LEU A 821 -6.80 7.83 26.33
N GLN A 822 -5.86 8.48 27.01
CA GLN A 822 -5.71 8.36 28.47
C GLN A 822 -6.97 8.84 29.21
N ALA A 823 -7.55 9.96 28.79
CA ALA A 823 -8.81 10.45 29.35
C ALA A 823 -9.96 9.45 29.15
N VAL A 824 -10.14 8.90 27.94
CA VAL A 824 -11.21 7.94 27.63
C VAL A 824 -11.06 6.62 28.39
N ILE A 825 -9.82 6.13 28.59
CA ILE A 825 -9.56 4.96 29.45
C ILE A 825 -9.92 5.28 30.91
N ALA A 826 -9.47 6.43 31.44
CA ALA A 826 -9.77 6.83 32.81
C ALA A 826 -11.28 7.08 33.05
N GLU A 827 -12.00 7.62 32.07
CA GLU A 827 -13.47 7.74 32.07
C GLU A 827 -14.13 6.36 32.21
N GLU A 828 -13.73 5.38 31.39
CA GLU A 828 -14.34 4.05 31.38
C GLU A 828 -14.07 3.27 32.68
N LEU A 829 -12.84 3.38 33.23
CA LEU A 829 -12.52 2.81 34.54
C LEU A 829 -13.34 3.46 35.67
N ASN A 830 -13.62 4.75 35.57
CA ASN A 830 -14.49 5.45 36.53
C ASN A 830 -15.98 5.11 36.34
N ALA A 831 -16.46 4.89 35.12
CA ALA A 831 -17.82 4.38 34.85
C ALA A 831 -18.01 2.99 35.47
N VAL A 832 -17.06 2.08 35.25
CA VAL A 832 -17.04 0.74 35.89
C VAL A 832 -16.96 0.83 37.42
N LEU A 833 -16.30 1.83 37.99
CA LEU A 833 -16.27 2.05 39.44
C LEU A 833 -17.50 2.77 40.02
N THR A 834 -18.27 3.51 39.23
CA THR A 834 -19.44 4.27 39.73
C THR A 834 -20.72 3.51 39.45
N GLU A 835 -21.03 3.34 38.17
CA GLU A 835 -22.20 2.63 37.63
C GLU A 835 -22.05 1.11 37.83
N GLY A 836 -20.90 0.56 37.43
CA GLY A 836 -20.64 -0.87 37.39
C GLY A 836 -21.21 -1.56 36.15
N PHE A 837 -20.97 -2.87 36.06
CA PHE A 837 -21.58 -3.75 35.06
C PHE A 837 -23.04 -4.03 35.41
N SER A 838 -23.90 -4.10 34.41
CA SER A 838 -25.31 -4.50 34.53
C SER A 838 -25.46 -6.03 34.69
N ASP A 839 -26.62 -6.49 35.15
CA ASP A 839 -26.94 -7.92 35.18
C ASP A 839 -26.97 -8.54 33.77
N GLU A 840 -27.30 -7.77 32.73
CA GLU A 840 -27.29 -8.21 31.33
C GLU A 840 -25.86 -8.46 30.84
N GLU A 841 -24.96 -7.46 30.95
CA GLU A 841 -23.53 -7.62 30.65
C GLU A 841 -22.90 -8.80 31.39
N VAL A 842 -23.22 -8.96 32.67
CA VAL A 842 -22.68 -10.04 33.51
C VAL A 842 -23.19 -11.40 33.05
N GLN A 843 -24.48 -11.55 32.71
CA GLN A 843 -25.01 -12.81 32.19
C GLN A 843 -24.47 -13.14 30.79
N GLU A 844 -24.33 -12.16 29.89
CA GLU A 844 -23.68 -12.37 28.59
C GLU A 844 -22.20 -12.76 28.76
N GLY A 845 -21.47 -12.08 29.65
CA GLY A 845 -20.08 -12.37 29.99
C GLY A 845 -19.87 -13.77 30.55
N ILE A 846 -20.73 -14.23 31.47
CA ILE A 846 -20.72 -15.60 31.99
C ILE A 846 -20.91 -16.61 30.85
N ASN A 847 -21.95 -16.40 30.02
CA ASN A 847 -22.23 -17.29 28.89
C ASN A 847 -21.08 -17.34 27.87
N ALA A 848 -20.47 -16.21 27.55
CA ALA A 848 -19.34 -16.13 26.64
C ALA A 848 -18.07 -16.77 27.22
N LEU A 849 -17.77 -16.50 28.51
CA LEU A 849 -16.56 -16.99 29.18
C LEU A 849 -16.62 -18.51 29.44
N LEU A 850 -17.78 -19.07 29.79
CA LEU A 850 -17.97 -20.52 29.91
C LEU A 850 -17.82 -21.24 28.56
N ARG A 851 -18.34 -20.65 27.47
CA ARG A 851 -18.11 -21.16 26.10
C ARG A 851 -16.64 -21.08 25.72
N TYR A 852 -15.95 -19.97 26.01
CA TYR A 852 -14.53 -19.80 25.74
C TYR A 852 -13.68 -20.81 26.52
N ARG A 853 -13.98 -21.06 27.79
CA ARG A 853 -13.29 -22.07 28.63
C ARG A 853 -13.54 -23.49 28.13
N THR A 854 -14.74 -23.78 27.63
CA THR A 854 -15.06 -25.07 26.99
C THR A 854 -14.30 -25.26 25.67
N LEU A 855 -14.23 -24.22 24.83
CA LEU A 855 -13.43 -24.22 23.60
C LEU A 855 -11.93 -24.39 23.90
N ALA A 856 -11.41 -23.70 24.92
CA ALA A 856 -10.03 -23.87 25.37
C ALA A 856 -9.72 -25.31 25.81
N ARG A 857 -10.68 -25.99 26.47
CA ARG A 857 -10.58 -27.42 26.83
C ARG A 857 -10.69 -28.39 25.65
N SER A 858 -11.07 -27.94 24.45
CA SER A 858 -10.97 -28.75 23.22
C SER A 858 -9.63 -28.61 22.47
N ASN A 859 -8.68 -27.84 23.01
CA ASN A 859 -7.36 -27.64 22.40
C ASN A 859 -6.27 -28.42 23.15
N ASP A 860 -5.62 -29.35 22.46
CA ASP A 860 -4.66 -30.29 23.04
C ASP A 860 -3.42 -29.61 23.66
N SER A 861 -2.96 -28.47 23.12
CA SER A 861 -1.82 -27.74 23.72
C SER A 861 -2.23 -27.03 25.02
N VAL A 862 -3.47 -26.54 25.11
CA VAL A 862 -4.04 -25.95 26.32
C VAL A 862 -4.23 -27.03 27.39
N LEU A 863 -4.69 -28.23 27.01
CA LEU A 863 -4.81 -29.37 27.93
C LEU A 863 -3.45 -29.78 28.49
N THR A 864 -2.44 -30.01 27.64
CA THR A 864 -1.07 -30.35 28.05
C THR A 864 -0.45 -29.28 28.95
N THR A 865 -0.58 -27.99 28.61
CA THR A 865 -0.07 -26.88 29.44
C THR A 865 -0.77 -26.81 30.80
N THR A 866 -2.09 -27.01 30.81
CA THR A 866 -2.89 -26.99 32.05
C THR A 866 -2.53 -28.16 32.95
N TRP A 867 -2.34 -29.36 32.39
CA TRP A 867 -1.91 -30.53 33.14
C TRP A 867 -0.52 -30.37 33.75
N LEU A 868 0.44 -29.85 32.99
CA LEU A 868 1.78 -29.55 33.51
C LEU A 868 1.74 -28.58 34.70
N LYS A 869 0.88 -27.55 34.65
CA LYS A 869 0.64 -26.62 35.76
C LYS A 869 -0.07 -27.29 36.94
N TYR A 870 -1.04 -28.17 36.71
CA TYR A 870 -1.77 -28.87 37.77
C TYR A 870 -0.90 -29.91 38.50
N ILE A 871 0.07 -30.53 37.83
CA ILE A 871 1.14 -31.34 38.46
C ILE A 871 1.96 -30.53 39.47
N ASP A 872 2.13 -29.21 39.27
CA ASP A 872 2.83 -28.33 40.22
C ASP A 872 2.02 -28.06 41.48
N LEU A 873 0.75 -27.71 41.27
CA LEU A 873 -0.13 -27.17 42.31
C LEU A 873 -0.82 -28.25 43.15
N ASP A 874 -0.55 -29.53 42.87
CA ASP A 874 -1.29 -30.70 43.38
C ASP A 874 -2.81 -30.57 43.11
N ARG A 875 -3.14 -30.10 41.91
CA ARG A 875 -4.52 -29.88 41.43
C ARG A 875 -4.87 -30.85 40.32
N ASP A 876 -6.14 -30.84 39.91
CA ASP A 876 -6.62 -31.55 38.74
C ASP A 876 -7.77 -30.80 38.06
N PHE A 877 -8.37 -31.37 37.01
CA PHE A 877 -9.36 -30.65 36.22
C PHE A 877 -10.68 -30.36 36.97
N LEU A 878 -10.95 -30.99 38.12
CA LEU A 878 -12.09 -30.61 38.96
C LEU A 878 -11.96 -29.18 39.50
N TRP A 879 -10.74 -28.64 39.60
CA TRP A 879 -10.50 -27.21 39.86
C TRP A 879 -11.08 -26.31 38.74
N SER A 880 -11.01 -26.76 37.48
CA SER A 880 -11.61 -26.06 36.34
C SER A 880 -13.14 -26.10 36.40
N SER A 881 -13.71 -27.20 36.88
CA SER A 881 -15.16 -27.35 37.12
C SER A 881 -15.66 -26.43 38.24
N GLN A 882 -14.93 -26.34 39.36
CA GLN A 882 -15.25 -25.43 40.47
C GLN A 882 -15.26 -23.96 40.02
N VAL A 883 -14.34 -23.56 39.13
CA VAL A 883 -14.34 -22.21 38.54
C VAL A 883 -15.50 -22.00 37.56
N ASP A 884 -15.90 -23.01 36.79
CA ASP A 884 -17.07 -22.94 35.90
C ASP A 884 -18.39 -22.83 36.70
N GLU A 885 -18.53 -23.63 37.78
CA GLU A 885 -19.66 -23.52 38.70
C GLU A 885 -19.71 -22.15 39.36
N ALA A 886 -18.59 -21.68 39.92
CA ALA A 886 -18.50 -20.36 40.56
C ALA A 886 -18.83 -19.21 39.60
N LEU A 887 -18.38 -19.27 38.34
CA LEU A 887 -18.76 -18.31 37.28
C LEU A 887 -20.28 -18.32 37.04
N SER A 888 -20.90 -19.50 36.95
CA SER A 888 -22.33 -19.65 36.66
C SER A 888 -23.26 -19.06 37.74
N GLN A 889 -22.75 -18.88 38.97
CA GLN A 889 -23.49 -18.38 40.13
C GLN A 889 -23.28 -16.87 40.41
N LEU A 890 -22.53 -16.15 39.57
CA LEU A 890 -22.24 -14.73 39.78
C LEU A 890 -23.43 -13.81 39.44
N THR A 891 -23.68 -12.84 40.32
CA THR A 891 -24.56 -11.68 40.09
C THR A 891 -23.74 -10.41 39.86
N ALA A 892 -24.29 -9.41 39.16
CA ALA A 892 -23.58 -8.14 38.95
C ALA A 892 -23.24 -7.44 40.27
N LYS A 893 -24.05 -7.61 41.31
CA LYS A 893 -23.77 -7.12 42.66
C LYS A 893 -22.47 -7.69 43.25
N GLN A 894 -22.16 -8.97 43.02
CA GLN A 894 -20.89 -9.58 43.46
C GLN A 894 -19.72 -9.04 42.64
N VAL A 895 -19.82 -9.09 41.31
CA VAL A 895 -18.78 -8.59 40.39
C VAL A 895 -18.41 -7.14 40.71
N ASN A 896 -19.40 -6.25 40.79
CA ASN A 896 -19.20 -4.83 41.08
C ASN A 896 -18.64 -4.57 42.49
N ALA A 897 -18.95 -5.39 43.49
CA ALA A 897 -18.36 -5.26 44.82
C ALA A 897 -16.87 -5.61 44.83
N VAL A 898 -16.48 -6.68 44.12
CA VAL A 898 -15.07 -7.11 44.01
C VAL A 898 -14.25 -6.15 43.13
N VAL A 899 -14.84 -5.63 42.05
CA VAL A 899 -14.22 -4.56 41.24
C VAL A 899 -14.01 -3.29 42.06
N LYS A 900 -15.01 -2.86 42.85
CA LYS A 900 -14.86 -1.72 43.77
C LYS A 900 -13.81 -1.96 44.87
N LYS A 901 -13.55 -3.22 45.24
CA LYS A 901 -12.42 -3.60 46.13
C LYS A 901 -11.07 -3.46 45.42
N TYR A 902 -10.89 -4.03 44.23
CA TYR A 902 -9.57 -4.22 43.60
C TYR A 902 -9.18 -3.23 42.50
N LEU A 903 -10.11 -2.69 41.72
CA LEU A 903 -9.78 -1.70 40.68
C LEU A 903 -9.48 -0.35 41.35
N LYS A 904 -8.28 0.19 41.09
CA LYS A 904 -7.75 1.41 41.72
C LYS A 904 -6.98 2.24 40.66
N PRO A 905 -7.68 3.05 39.83
CA PRO A 905 -7.06 3.85 38.77
C PRO A 905 -5.86 4.67 39.26
N ASP A 906 -6.02 5.34 40.40
CA ASP A 906 -5.03 6.17 41.09
C ASP A 906 -3.72 5.42 41.49
N GLN A 907 -3.73 4.08 41.43
CA GLN A 907 -2.62 3.20 41.81
C GLN A 907 -1.95 2.50 40.62
N PHE A 908 -2.45 2.68 39.40
CA PHE A 908 -1.73 2.19 38.21
C PHE A 908 -0.44 2.98 38.01
N SER A 909 0.65 2.27 37.70
CA SER A 909 1.83 2.87 37.08
C SER A 909 1.69 2.78 35.56
N SER A 910 2.00 3.84 34.84
CA SER A 910 1.83 3.90 33.38
C SER A 910 3.07 4.38 32.64
N ALA A 911 3.20 3.95 31.38
CA ALA A 911 4.19 4.44 30.45
C ALA A 911 3.54 4.77 29.09
N LEU A 912 3.77 6.00 28.63
CA LEU A 912 3.45 6.47 27.29
C LEU A 912 4.76 6.64 26.52
N ALA A 913 4.89 5.94 25.39
CA ALA A 913 5.96 6.18 24.42
C ALA A 913 5.35 6.76 23.14
N ALA A 914 5.77 7.97 22.77
CA ALA A 914 5.22 8.73 21.66
C ALA A 914 6.24 9.71 21.08
N ASP A 915 6.09 10.07 19.81
CA ASP A 915 6.80 11.20 19.21
C ASP A 915 6.29 12.52 19.79
N LYS A 916 7.09 13.21 20.61
CA LYS A 916 6.69 14.47 21.25
C LYS A 916 6.50 15.63 20.27
N SER A 917 7.02 15.55 19.05
CA SER A 917 6.81 16.58 18.02
C SER A 917 5.40 16.55 17.41
N LYS A 918 4.69 15.42 17.58
CA LYS A 918 3.33 15.19 17.05
C LYS A 918 2.22 15.33 18.11
N GLN A 919 2.56 15.49 19.38
CA GLN A 919 1.58 15.70 20.45
C GLN A 919 1.04 17.14 20.41
N GLN A 920 -0.28 17.30 20.51
CA GLN A 920 -1.00 18.59 20.49
C GLN A 920 -1.43 19.01 21.89
#